data_AF-A0A8T5NYQ1-F1
#
_entry.id   AF-A0A8T5NYQ1-F1
#
_cell.length_a   1.000
_cell.length_b   1.000
_cell.length_c   1.000
_cell.angle_alpha   90.00
_cell.angle_beta   90.00
_cell.angle_gamma   90.00
#
_symmetry.space_group_name_H-M   'P 1'
#
loop_
_entity.id
_entity.type
_entity.pdbx_description
1 polymer ?
#
loop_
_entity_poly.entity_id
_entity_poly.type
_entity_poly.pdbx_seq_one_letter_code
_entity_poly.pdbx_strand_id
1 'polypeptide(L)'
;MGRSKRDNGSSIILLAALIIIAVSSVSFTSGEFVAPTIPDNATTNINWTYINVSSNDALNQSLLEWGNSSGFTNISMLNDSLTAWYYNMTDLADGTYNYTIWTENMTGEWNQSAQRFVIVDTVAPYSLYACQDLTIENDSYVLAQNVSSAGTCFTISANNITLDGAGYTINYSQSETGYGVDNSGYNFTTIKNANIIQGATNNIAFAIYFNRSSNGIIQNSTITTSGQYSYGIFLESFSSSNEISNNTILLLGNASLGITSVTNSNSNTFLNNTIITSGVNSYGIALGASSNTIRNNTIKTTGTASYGIVLDSSTNSTIIGNVLNTTNTYAIYIVPSTNTSYYDHTIDTTNTEQGEPIYYYFANSSIVIENLTNVGQLYITNSTNITIRNVTIYKDGIIFAMTTNSSILNSNITAFEKHSQGILLYSSSNSNNISNNRITTFGDSGLGVRLISSSNSNTISNNNITASSNGIILDNSDINLFLSNNIAVTEDLGIGISIVYSDGNTLLNNSISAFGNEGIGIYFWSSSNSNAISGGSIMSMNSYDYFLSFTSTNNFTNTNFTTSRQIYFADTSSYFNYNNDSTKNIWLKTNVSAQSSINRTLVNWNNALMQWNDTNSTAGIVANYIITGLQATSIYIIYNASAGVQKNPYNKTTDASGNLPPFKIALKGNTEIKAVYYGHYVAPVPAPTCSDNIQNGDETGTDCGGSCDACSSDGGGGGDVITDFIRSTPSNNPVTKVEIYLKSSMTNPAVSVTKKQSVSFAAPPNKVYQYLEISKNNFNNSDIDEALIEFTVNKSWIVSNNITSIYLSRYDNGWIALNTQLVNSTEKYTTYSAQTPGFSYFAIIGKAVQTPKTPEQILEPPEENSADDAENTSLDSTNDNIDTPYSNTAANEPDTTIPSGTTSYGWIIALITVASIFIAVAFYFIDRKNKKKNQQKIEMAKQPQQKLIDPKMASAYINSRKKVFEEAETEYLIERLKEAKKLTQ
;
A
#
# COMPACT_ATOMS: atom_id res chain seq x y z
N MET A 1 7.30 -14.05 62.37
CA MET A 1 8.27 -13.76 63.45
C MET A 1 9.14 -14.99 63.68
N GLY A 2 10.45 -14.84 63.98
CA GLY A 2 11.36 -15.89 64.50
C GLY A 2 11.66 -17.10 63.58
N ARG A 3 12.80 -17.16 62.88
CA ARG A 3 14.12 -17.74 63.29
C ARG A 3 14.13 -19.29 63.40
N SER A 4 14.75 -20.00 62.45
CA SER A 4 16.19 -20.39 62.34
C SER A 4 16.60 -21.50 63.34
N LYS A 5 17.22 -22.64 62.97
CA LYS A 5 18.46 -22.88 62.18
C LYS A 5 18.41 -24.31 61.55
N ARG A 6 19.07 -24.66 60.43
CA ARG A 6 20.54 -24.82 60.18
C ARG A 6 21.18 -25.87 61.12
N ASP A 7 22.05 -26.81 60.70
CA ASP A 7 22.95 -26.91 59.54
C ASP A 7 23.26 -28.38 59.13
N ASN A 8 23.78 -28.57 57.90
CA ASN A 8 24.79 -29.55 57.39
C ASN A 8 24.87 -31.00 57.94
N GLY A 9 25.16 -32.06 57.17
CA GLY A 9 25.66 -32.16 55.79
C GLY A 9 27.15 -32.55 55.71
N SER A 10 27.47 -33.85 55.53
CA SER A 10 28.68 -34.39 54.84
C SER A 10 28.70 -35.93 54.82
N SER A 11 29.05 -36.51 53.68
CA SER A 11 29.15 -37.97 53.40
C SER A 11 30.48 -38.58 53.83
N ILE A 12 30.59 -39.92 53.99
CA ILE A 12 31.75 -40.74 53.55
C ILE A 12 31.57 -42.29 53.70
N ILE A 13 31.88 -43.01 52.60
CA ILE A 13 32.32 -44.42 52.42
C ILE A 13 31.36 -45.63 52.63
N LEU A 14 31.41 -46.54 51.64
CA LEU A 14 30.75 -47.86 51.51
C LEU A 14 31.44 -48.99 52.29
N LEU A 15 30.69 -50.03 52.70
CA LEU A 15 30.95 -51.43 52.26
C LEU A 15 29.72 -52.37 52.41
N ALA A 16 29.39 -53.07 51.31
CA ALA A 16 28.65 -54.34 51.12
C ALA A 16 27.57 -54.88 52.11
N ALA A 17 26.31 -54.75 51.68
CA ALA A 17 25.28 -55.82 51.49
C ALA A 17 24.88 -56.82 52.60
N LEU A 18 23.60 -56.76 53.03
CA LEU A 18 22.59 -57.81 52.68
C LEU A 18 21.11 -57.34 52.83
N ILE A 19 20.38 -57.36 51.71
CA ILE A 19 18.94 -57.63 51.47
C ILE A 19 17.86 -57.30 52.55
N ILE A 20 17.02 -56.30 52.21
CA ILE A 20 15.54 -56.22 52.30
C ILE A 20 14.83 -56.68 53.61
N ILE A 21 14.17 -55.74 54.30
CA ILE A 21 12.71 -55.49 54.21
C ILE A 21 12.49 -53.99 54.45
N ALA A 22 12.00 -53.28 53.43
CA ALA A 22 11.35 -52.00 53.65
C ALA A 22 9.88 -52.30 54.00
N VAL A 23 9.45 -51.94 55.20
CA VAL A 23 8.01 -51.89 55.50
C VAL A 23 7.46 -50.69 54.75
N SER A 24 6.96 -50.93 53.54
CA SER A 24 6.07 -49.98 52.88
C SER A 24 4.86 -49.80 53.79
N SER A 25 4.70 -48.61 54.36
CA SER A 25 3.38 -48.15 54.80
C SER A 25 2.50 -48.17 53.54
N VAL A 26 1.66 -49.19 53.42
CA VAL A 26 0.68 -49.27 52.33
C VAL A 26 -0.19 -48.05 52.46
N SER A 27 -0.11 -47.15 51.49
CA SER A 27 -0.98 -45.98 51.45
C SER A 27 -2.40 -46.46 51.21
N PHE A 28 -3.26 -46.33 52.22
CA PHE A 28 -4.68 -46.62 52.10
C PHE A 28 -5.23 -45.96 50.83
N THR A 29 -5.85 -46.75 49.96
CA THR A 29 -6.46 -46.24 48.73
C THR A 29 -7.85 -45.72 49.03
N SER A 30 -8.08 -44.43 48.75
CA SER A 30 -9.43 -43.85 48.75
C SER A 30 -10.37 -44.67 47.86
N GLY A 31 -11.66 -44.69 48.20
CA GLY A 31 -12.67 -45.44 47.42
C GLY A 31 -12.64 -45.05 45.94
N GLU A 32 -12.26 -46.00 45.09
CA GLU A 32 -12.22 -45.83 43.64
C GLU A 32 -13.62 -46.05 43.06
N PHE A 33 -14.07 -45.11 42.23
CA PHE A 33 -15.37 -45.22 41.55
C PHE A 33 -15.34 -46.33 40.51
N VAL A 34 -16.20 -47.32 40.69
CA VAL A 34 -16.36 -48.48 39.80
C VAL A 34 -17.75 -48.50 39.16
N ALA A 35 -17.92 -49.27 38.09
CA ALA A 35 -19.23 -49.49 37.49
C ALA A 35 -20.20 -50.13 38.54
N PRO A 36 -21.50 -49.78 38.55
CA PRO A 36 -22.20 -48.94 37.58
C PRO A 36 -22.27 -47.43 37.95
N THR A 37 -21.22 -46.86 38.56
CA THR A 37 -21.10 -45.38 38.62
C THR A 37 -20.97 -44.80 37.22
N ILE A 38 -21.78 -43.79 36.91
CA ILE A 38 -21.67 -43.03 35.67
C ILE A 38 -20.31 -42.29 35.56
N PRO A 39 -19.83 -41.98 34.34
CA PRO A 39 -18.64 -41.16 34.15
C PRO A 39 -18.77 -39.77 34.79
N ASP A 40 -17.63 -39.17 35.12
CA ASP A 40 -17.58 -37.79 35.61
C ASP A 40 -18.05 -36.80 34.52
N ASN A 41 -18.82 -35.78 34.91
CA ASN A 41 -19.53 -34.84 34.03
C ASN A 41 -20.56 -35.47 33.07
N ALA A 42 -21.05 -36.69 33.32
CA ALA A 42 -22.12 -37.27 32.53
C ALA A 42 -23.48 -36.60 32.80
N THR A 43 -24.27 -36.40 31.73
CA THR A 43 -25.69 -36.02 31.82
C THR A 43 -26.56 -37.28 31.83
N THR A 44 -27.61 -37.30 32.65
CA THR A 44 -28.59 -38.38 32.74
C THR A 44 -30.01 -37.84 32.60
N ASN A 45 -30.86 -38.57 31.87
CA ASN A 45 -32.25 -38.20 31.59
C ASN A 45 -33.26 -38.82 32.56
N ILE A 46 -32.79 -39.30 33.71
CA ILE A 46 -33.60 -39.90 34.77
C ILE A 46 -33.29 -39.18 36.08
N ASN A 47 -34.28 -39.06 36.96
CA ASN A 47 -34.19 -38.36 38.25
C ASN A 47 -33.37 -39.10 39.32
N TRP A 48 -32.42 -39.96 38.91
CA TRP A 48 -31.59 -40.74 39.81
C TRP A 48 -30.21 -41.05 39.24
N THR A 49 -29.25 -41.33 40.12
CA THR A 49 -27.93 -41.85 39.75
C THR A 49 -27.38 -42.80 40.82
N TYR A 50 -26.73 -43.86 40.35
CA TYR A 50 -26.08 -44.86 41.20
C TYR A 50 -24.59 -44.54 41.34
N ILE A 51 -24.11 -44.55 42.58
CA ILE A 51 -22.73 -44.26 42.94
C ILE A 51 -22.17 -45.51 43.61
N ASN A 52 -21.10 -46.07 43.07
CA ASN A 52 -20.48 -47.32 43.51
C ASN A 52 -18.96 -47.14 43.64
N VAL A 53 -18.41 -47.49 44.80
CA VAL A 53 -16.96 -47.44 45.07
C VAL A 53 -16.42 -48.75 45.59
N SER A 54 -15.19 -49.06 45.22
CA SER A 54 -14.40 -50.15 45.79
C SER A 54 -13.17 -49.60 46.51
N SER A 55 -12.78 -50.22 47.62
CA SER A 55 -11.50 -50.00 48.29
C SER A 55 -10.69 -51.29 48.32
N ASN A 56 -9.37 -51.18 48.28
CA ASN A 56 -8.46 -52.32 48.48
C ASN A 56 -8.39 -52.75 49.95
N ASP A 57 -8.78 -51.88 50.88
CA ASP A 57 -8.80 -52.12 52.33
C ASP A 57 -10.24 -52.21 52.86
N ALA A 58 -10.42 -52.97 53.94
CA ALA A 58 -11.71 -53.03 54.62
C ALA A 58 -12.07 -51.68 55.27
N LEU A 59 -13.28 -51.20 54.99
CA LEU A 59 -13.79 -49.93 55.50
C LEU A 59 -14.70 -50.15 56.72
N ASN A 60 -14.57 -49.25 57.71
CA ASN A 60 -15.51 -49.13 58.82
C ASN A 60 -16.81 -48.43 58.35
N GLN A 61 -16.68 -47.37 57.54
CA GLN A 61 -17.80 -46.65 56.95
C GLN A 61 -17.39 -45.90 55.67
N SER A 62 -18.37 -45.60 54.83
CA SER A 62 -18.22 -44.70 53.68
C SER A 62 -19.35 -43.68 53.67
N LEU A 63 -19.02 -42.40 53.46
CA LEU A 63 -19.95 -41.28 53.37
C LEU A 63 -19.89 -40.65 51.98
N LEU A 64 -21.05 -40.47 51.37
CA LEU A 64 -21.27 -39.67 50.17
C LEU A 64 -21.58 -38.24 50.61
N GLU A 65 -20.66 -37.31 50.37
CA GLU A 65 -20.93 -35.87 50.39
C GLU A 65 -21.52 -35.49 49.03
N TRP A 66 -22.80 -35.11 48.99
CA TRP A 66 -23.54 -34.79 47.76
C TRP A 66 -24.15 -33.40 47.86
N GLY A 67 -24.01 -32.58 46.83
CA GLY A 67 -24.52 -31.22 46.85
C GLY A 67 -24.66 -30.54 45.49
N ASN A 68 -25.08 -29.29 45.53
CA ASN A 68 -25.07 -28.36 44.42
C ASN A 68 -24.87 -26.92 44.95
N SER A 69 -25.15 -25.89 44.15
CA SER A 69 -25.05 -24.48 44.54
C SER A 69 -25.89 -24.08 45.77
N SER A 70 -26.87 -24.89 46.17
CA SER A 70 -27.74 -24.64 47.33
C SER A 70 -27.22 -25.26 48.64
N GLY A 71 -26.18 -26.12 48.59
CA GLY A 71 -25.59 -26.75 49.77
C GLY A 71 -25.18 -28.21 49.55
N PHE A 72 -24.55 -28.80 50.58
CA PHE A 72 -24.09 -30.19 50.62
C PHE A 72 -24.74 -30.95 51.77
N THR A 73 -24.98 -32.25 51.55
CA THR A 73 -25.48 -33.21 52.54
C THR A 73 -24.54 -34.42 52.58
N ASN A 74 -24.20 -34.87 53.79
CA ASN A 74 -23.43 -36.11 53.99
C ASN A 74 -24.40 -37.27 54.21
N ILE A 75 -24.24 -38.33 53.42
CA ILE A 75 -25.13 -39.48 53.33
C ILE A 75 -24.30 -40.74 53.60
N SER A 76 -24.68 -41.56 54.57
CA SER A 76 -24.01 -42.85 54.80
C SER A 76 -24.31 -43.81 53.65
N MET A 77 -23.27 -44.33 53.00
CA MET A 77 -23.40 -45.31 51.93
C MET A 77 -23.79 -46.69 52.49
N LEU A 78 -24.41 -47.51 51.64
CA LEU A 78 -24.67 -48.93 51.89
C LEU A 78 -23.46 -49.76 51.47
N ASN A 79 -23.38 -51.03 51.89
CA ASN A 79 -22.30 -51.92 51.49
C ASN A 79 -22.77 -53.33 51.11
N ASP A 80 -22.14 -53.88 50.07
CA ASP A 80 -22.22 -55.31 49.73
C ASP A 80 -21.10 -56.11 50.44
N SER A 81 -19.99 -55.43 50.76
CA SER A 81 -18.87 -55.96 51.53
C SER A 81 -18.08 -54.82 52.17
N LEU A 82 -17.19 -55.12 53.11
CA LEU A 82 -16.34 -54.09 53.73
C LEU A 82 -15.48 -53.31 52.70
N THR A 83 -15.26 -53.87 51.51
CA THR A 83 -14.48 -53.29 50.40
C THR A 83 -15.34 -52.73 49.26
N ALA A 84 -16.67 -52.83 49.29
CA ALA A 84 -17.56 -52.37 48.20
C ALA A 84 -18.80 -51.66 48.75
N TRP A 85 -18.93 -50.38 48.45
CA TRP A 85 -19.93 -49.47 49.01
C TRP A 85 -20.67 -48.73 47.91
N TYR A 86 -21.98 -48.54 48.06
CA TYR A 86 -22.82 -47.91 47.06
C TYR A 86 -23.90 -47.01 47.68
N TYR A 87 -24.43 -46.10 46.87
CA TYR A 87 -25.65 -45.36 47.19
C TYR A 87 -26.40 -45.02 45.90
N ASN A 88 -27.73 -45.08 45.93
CA ASN A 88 -28.57 -44.64 44.83
C ASN A 88 -29.24 -43.32 45.20
N MET A 89 -28.82 -42.23 44.56
CA MET A 89 -29.46 -40.92 44.71
C MET A 89 -30.72 -40.90 43.85
N THR A 90 -31.90 -40.75 44.45
CA THR A 90 -33.19 -40.68 43.74
C THR A 90 -33.86 -39.33 43.93
N ASP A 91 -34.95 -39.10 43.18
CA ASP A 91 -35.82 -37.92 43.29
C ASP A 91 -35.06 -36.60 43.08
N LEU A 92 -34.01 -36.66 42.25
CA LEU A 92 -33.19 -35.53 41.88
C LEU A 92 -33.97 -34.61 40.94
N ALA A 93 -34.07 -33.33 41.32
CA ALA A 93 -34.50 -32.28 40.41
C ALA A 93 -33.43 -31.99 39.35
N ASP A 94 -33.81 -31.39 38.23
CA ASP A 94 -32.87 -31.04 37.17
C ASP A 94 -31.82 -30.03 37.66
N GLY A 95 -30.58 -30.23 37.21
CA GLY A 95 -29.43 -29.41 37.58
C GLY A 95 -28.12 -30.18 37.71
N THR A 96 -27.04 -29.44 37.92
CA THR A 96 -25.70 -30.00 38.14
C THR A 96 -25.47 -30.26 39.62
N TYR A 97 -25.13 -31.50 39.95
CA TYR A 97 -24.71 -31.93 41.27
C TYR A 97 -23.23 -32.27 41.27
N ASN A 98 -22.56 -32.06 42.40
CA ASN A 98 -21.22 -32.57 42.63
C ASN A 98 -21.16 -33.41 43.90
N TYR A 99 -20.24 -34.37 43.90
CA TYR A 99 -20.14 -35.34 44.97
C TYR A 99 -18.71 -35.83 45.21
N THR A 100 -18.46 -36.17 46.47
CA THR A 100 -17.19 -36.65 47.01
C THR A 100 -17.47 -37.84 47.91
N ILE A 101 -16.63 -38.87 47.88
CA ILE A 101 -16.72 -40.01 48.79
C ILE A 101 -15.64 -39.91 49.87
N TRP A 102 -16.05 -40.08 51.11
CA TRP A 102 -15.19 -40.07 52.29
C TRP A 102 -15.22 -41.46 52.94
N THR A 103 -14.09 -42.17 52.92
CA THR A 103 -13.98 -43.55 53.41
C THR A 103 -13.13 -43.62 54.67
N GLU A 104 -13.64 -44.26 55.72
CA GLU A 104 -12.91 -44.54 56.97
C GLU A 104 -12.47 -46.01 57.01
N ASN A 105 -11.19 -46.26 57.27
CA ASN A 105 -10.67 -47.63 57.40
C ASN A 105 -10.97 -48.25 58.78
N MET A 106 -10.75 -49.55 58.94
CA MET A 106 -10.94 -50.26 60.23
C MET A 106 -10.07 -49.74 61.39
N THR A 107 -9.10 -48.86 61.13
CA THR A 107 -8.25 -48.18 62.14
C THR A 107 -8.68 -46.73 62.44
N GLY A 108 -9.74 -46.22 61.82
CA GLY A 108 -10.28 -44.88 62.06
C GLY A 108 -9.63 -43.76 61.23
N GLU A 109 -8.87 -44.09 60.18
CA GLU A 109 -8.26 -43.12 59.29
C GLU A 109 -9.19 -42.81 58.11
N TRP A 110 -9.41 -41.52 57.85
CA TRP A 110 -10.28 -41.03 56.78
C TRP A 110 -9.49 -40.64 55.53
N ASN A 111 -10.03 -40.97 54.37
CA ASN A 111 -9.53 -40.53 53.07
C ASN A 111 -10.67 -40.10 52.13
N GLN A 112 -10.32 -39.32 51.12
CA GLN A 112 -11.25 -38.65 50.20
C GLN A 112 -11.03 -39.14 48.76
N SER A 113 -12.11 -39.40 48.02
CA SER A 113 -12.07 -39.64 46.57
C SER A 113 -11.77 -38.35 45.80
N ALA A 114 -11.52 -38.47 44.49
CA ALA A 114 -11.71 -37.32 43.60
C ALA A 114 -13.17 -36.83 43.69
N GLN A 115 -13.38 -35.51 43.58
CA GLN A 115 -14.72 -34.94 43.39
C GLN A 115 -15.20 -35.23 41.97
N ARG A 116 -16.49 -35.56 41.82
CA ARG A 116 -17.17 -35.78 40.54
C ARG A 116 -18.40 -34.90 40.39
N PHE A 117 -18.87 -34.80 39.16
CA PHE A 117 -20.06 -34.06 38.74
C PHE A 117 -21.02 -34.97 37.97
N VAL A 118 -22.32 -34.66 38.06
CA VAL A 118 -23.40 -35.25 37.27
C VAL A 118 -24.43 -34.17 36.95
N ILE A 119 -24.98 -34.19 35.75
CA ILE A 119 -26.07 -33.32 35.33
C ILE A 119 -27.33 -34.16 35.24
N VAL A 120 -28.38 -33.80 35.98
CA VAL A 120 -29.71 -34.39 35.84
C VAL A 120 -30.54 -33.48 34.95
N ASP A 121 -31.13 -34.03 33.91
CA ASP A 121 -31.94 -33.30 32.92
C ASP A 121 -33.09 -34.20 32.44
N THR A 122 -34.21 -34.17 33.16
CA THR A 122 -35.36 -35.07 33.00
C THR A 122 -36.41 -34.54 32.03
N VAL A 123 -36.28 -33.30 31.56
CA VAL A 123 -37.19 -32.70 30.58
C VAL A 123 -36.84 -33.21 29.18
N ALA A 124 -37.77 -33.93 28.55
CA ALA A 124 -37.61 -34.34 27.17
C ALA A 124 -37.72 -33.11 26.23
N PRO A 125 -36.81 -32.92 25.25
CA PRO A 125 -36.84 -31.77 24.36
C PRO A 125 -38.16 -31.59 23.60
N TYR A 126 -38.61 -30.34 23.46
CA TYR A 126 -39.85 -30.00 22.76
C TYR A 126 -39.75 -30.31 21.26
N SER A 127 -40.57 -31.27 20.79
CA SER A 127 -40.66 -31.61 19.37
C SER A 127 -41.41 -30.54 18.57
N LEU A 128 -40.71 -29.96 17.59
CA LEU A 128 -41.21 -28.91 16.69
C LEU A 128 -41.73 -29.50 15.38
N TYR A 129 -42.96 -29.11 15.01
CA TYR A 129 -43.61 -29.51 13.76
C TYR A 129 -43.86 -28.33 12.80
N ALA A 130 -43.62 -27.10 13.25
CA ALA A 130 -43.82 -25.88 12.47
C ALA A 130 -42.84 -24.77 12.93
N CYS A 131 -42.67 -23.78 12.06
CA CYS A 131 -42.07 -22.48 12.36
C CYS A 131 -42.88 -21.76 13.46
N GLN A 132 -42.22 -21.29 14.53
CA GLN A 132 -42.86 -20.59 15.66
C GLN A 132 -41.84 -19.83 16.53
N ASP A 133 -42.32 -19.07 17.51
CA ASP A 133 -41.47 -18.45 18.54
C ASP A 133 -41.07 -19.49 19.61
N LEU A 134 -39.79 -19.46 20.03
CA LEU A 134 -39.23 -20.33 21.06
C LEU A 134 -39.08 -19.52 22.35
N THR A 135 -39.88 -19.83 23.37
CA THR A 135 -40.19 -18.90 24.49
C THR A 135 -39.84 -19.42 25.88
N ILE A 136 -39.41 -20.67 26.02
CA ILE A 136 -39.09 -21.29 27.32
C ILE A 136 -37.58 -21.15 27.56
N GLU A 137 -37.21 -20.46 28.63
CA GLU A 137 -35.81 -20.21 29.00
C GLU A 137 -35.12 -21.49 29.50
N ASN A 138 -33.87 -21.71 29.10
CA ASN A 138 -33.05 -22.89 29.45
C ASN A 138 -33.53 -24.23 28.86
N ASP A 139 -34.35 -24.20 27.80
CA ASP A 139 -34.97 -25.40 27.23
C ASP A 139 -34.40 -25.80 25.86
N SER A 140 -34.65 -27.04 25.44
CA SER A 140 -34.23 -27.59 24.16
C SER A 140 -35.41 -27.94 23.27
N TYR A 141 -35.37 -27.45 22.04
CA TYR A 141 -36.33 -27.71 20.99
C TYR A 141 -35.67 -28.53 19.89
N VAL A 142 -36.38 -29.51 19.32
CA VAL A 142 -35.86 -30.42 18.29
C VAL A 142 -36.87 -30.50 17.14
N LEU A 143 -36.43 -30.28 15.89
CA LEU A 143 -37.30 -30.51 14.74
C LEU A 143 -37.68 -32.00 14.61
N ALA A 144 -38.96 -32.27 14.41
CA ALA A 144 -39.48 -33.61 14.10
C ALA A 144 -39.77 -33.81 12.60
N GLN A 145 -39.74 -32.74 11.81
CA GLN A 145 -39.95 -32.74 10.36
C GLN A 145 -39.37 -31.48 9.71
N ASN A 146 -39.31 -31.46 8.37
CA ASN A 146 -39.04 -30.24 7.61
C ASN A 146 -40.14 -29.20 7.87
N VAL A 147 -39.75 -27.93 8.04
CA VAL A 147 -40.65 -26.81 8.31
C VAL A 147 -40.46 -25.68 7.30
N SER A 148 -41.52 -24.90 7.09
CA SER A 148 -41.62 -23.90 6.02
C SER A 148 -42.33 -22.63 6.50
N SER A 149 -41.80 -21.45 6.20
CA SER A 149 -42.45 -20.15 6.44
C SER A 149 -42.43 -19.22 5.21
N ALA A 150 -43.41 -18.34 5.11
CA ALA A 150 -43.48 -17.28 4.09
C ALA A 150 -42.32 -16.28 4.25
N GLY A 151 -42.05 -15.86 5.49
CA GLY A 151 -40.98 -14.96 5.91
C GLY A 151 -40.08 -15.62 6.94
N THR A 152 -40.10 -15.14 8.18
CA THR A 152 -39.33 -15.69 9.31
C THR A 152 -39.85 -17.06 9.76
N CYS A 153 -38.96 -18.02 10.04
CA CYS A 153 -39.36 -19.34 10.56
C CYS A 153 -39.28 -19.45 12.10
N PHE A 154 -38.13 -19.17 12.72
CA PHE A 154 -38.01 -19.22 14.18
C PHE A 154 -37.57 -17.88 14.77
N THR A 155 -38.22 -17.48 15.86
CA THR A 155 -37.80 -16.35 16.70
C THR A 155 -37.37 -16.89 18.07
N ILE A 156 -36.15 -16.57 18.50
CA ILE A 156 -35.68 -16.87 19.85
C ILE A 156 -36.19 -15.78 20.79
N SER A 157 -36.93 -16.17 21.83
CA SER A 157 -37.64 -15.28 22.76
C SER A 157 -37.31 -15.51 24.24
N ALA A 158 -36.28 -16.32 24.54
CA ALA A 158 -35.71 -16.47 25.89
C ALA A 158 -34.22 -16.84 25.81
N ASN A 159 -33.48 -16.67 26.92
CA ASN A 159 -32.06 -17.06 26.97
C ASN A 159 -31.88 -18.58 27.03
N ASN A 160 -30.67 -19.03 26.70
CA ASN A 160 -30.22 -20.42 26.86
C ASN A 160 -31.13 -21.45 26.16
N ILE A 161 -31.74 -21.04 25.04
CA ILE A 161 -32.54 -21.93 24.18
C ILE A 161 -31.60 -22.73 23.29
N THR A 162 -31.81 -24.05 23.24
CA THR A 162 -31.24 -24.91 22.19
C THR A 162 -32.28 -25.17 21.11
N LEU A 163 -31.93 -24.92 19.83
CA LEU A 163 -32.66 -25.36 18.65
C LEU A 163 -31.81 -26.40 17.91
N ASP A 164 -32.21 -27.67 17.99
CA ASP A 164 -31.63 -28.76 17.21
C ASP A 164 -32.49 -29.01 15.97
N GLY A 165 -31.90 -28.81 14.79
CA GLY A 165 -32.55 -29.11 13.52
C GLY A 165 -32.67 -30.61 13.24
N ALA A 166 -31.95 -31.48 13.94
CA ALA A 166 -31.95 -32.94 13.75
C ALA A 166 -31.76 -33.41 12.28
N GLY A 167 -31.11 -32.61 11.44
CA GLY A 167 -30.94 -32.82 10.00
C GLY A 167 -32.14 -32.39 9.14
N TYR A 168 -33.25 -31.95 9.73
CA TYR A 168 -34.40 -31.43 9.02
C TYR A 168 -34.18 -30.02 8.47
N THR A 169 -35.00 -29.69 7.47
CA THR A 169 -34.91 -28.44 6.70
C THR A 169 -35.75 -27.33 7.33
N ILE A 170 -35.15 -26.16 7.49
CA ILE A 170 -35.79 -24.89 7.83
C ILE A 170 -35.86 -24.07 6.54
N ASN A 171 -37.02 -24.11 5.86
CA ASN A 171 -37.26 -23.36 4.63
C ASN A 171 -37.93 -22.01 4.96
N TYR A 172 -37.21 -20.92 4.75
CA TYR A 172 -37.63 -19.57 5.14
C TYR A 172 -37.63 -18.62 3.95
N SER A 173 -38.30 -17.48 4.09
CA SER A 173 -38.37 -16.43 3.05
C SER A 173 -38.87 -16.94 1.68
N GLN A 174 -39.91 -17.78 1.68
CA GLN A 174 -40.52 -18.31 0.45
C GLN A 174 -41.32 -17.27 -0.36
N SER A 175 -41.88 -16.24 0.30
CA SER A 175 -42.68 -15.19 -0.36
C SER A 175 -42.53 -13.80 0.26
N GLU A 176 -41.90 -13.70 1.44
CA GLU A 176 -41.65 -12.47 2.17
C GLU A 176 -40.17 -12.46 2.61
N THR A 177 -39.54 -11.30 2.76
CA THR A 177 -38.19 -11.22 3.35
C THR A 177 -38.27 -11.57 4.85
N GLY A 178 -37.35 -12.41 5.34
CA GLY A 178 -37.34 -12.82 6.75
C GLY A 178 -36.12 -13.65 7.14
N TYR A 179 -36.18 -14.22 8.35
CA TYR A 179 -35.07 -14.94 8.98
C TYR A 179 -35.28 -16.46 9.02
N GLY A 180 -34.24 -17.26 8.81
CA GLY A 180 -34.31 -18.70 9.13
C GLY A 180 -34.45 -18.88 10.64
N VAL A 181 -33.55 -18.27 11.40
CA VAL A 181 -33.63 -18.07 12.85
C VAL A 181 -33.25 -16.63 13.20
N ASP A 182 -34.14 -15.90 13.86
CA ASP A 182 -33.90 -14.57 14.45
C ASP A 182 -33.64 -14.72 15.96
N ASN A 183 -32.51 -14.24 16.44
CA ASN A 183 -32.21 -14.08 17.86
C ASN A 183 -31.84 -12.62 18.17
N SER A 184 -32.86 -11.81 18.44
CA SER A 184 -32.72 -10.38 18.71
C SER A 184 -32.85 -10.05 20.21
N GLY A 185 -31.82 -10.38 20.99
CA GLY A 185 -31.64 -9.90 22.38
C GLY A 185 -31.40 -10.97 23.44
N TYR A 186 -31.25 -12.26 23.06
CA TYR A 186 -31.13 -13.37 24.02
C TYR A 186 -29.78 -14.08 23.92
N ASN A 187 -29.21 -14.36 25.10
CA ASN A 187 -27.86 -14.89 25.25
C ASN A 187 -27.87 -16.42 25.41
N PHE A 188 -26.72 -17.04 25.19
CA PHE A 188 -26.51 -18.50 25.36
C PHE A 188 -27.33 -19.40 24.42
N THR A 189 -27.95 -18.82 23.39
CA THR A 189 -28.70 -19.56 22.38
C THR A 189 -27.80 -20.51 21.60
N THR A 190 -28.18 -21.78 21.51
CA THR A 190 -27.52 -22.79 20.67
C THR A 190 -28.39 -23.14 19.46
N ILE A 191 -27.85 -23.08 18.25
CA ILE A 191 -28.48 -23.56 17.02
C ILE A 191 -27.57 -24.64 16.42
N LYS A 192 -28.11 -25.85 16.20
CA LYS A 192 -27.29 -26.98 15.73
C LYS A 192 -28.01 -27.91 14.76
N ASN A 193 -27.23 -28.61 13.94
CA ASN A 193 -27.69 -29.69 13.05
C ASN A 193 -28.86 -29.33 12.11
N ALA A 194 -29.00 -28.06 11.70
CA ALA A 194 -30.11 -27.58 10.87
C ALA A 194 -29.72 -27.47 9.40
N ASN A 195 -30.66 -27.75 8.49
CA ASN A 195 -30.52 -27.46 7.06
C ASN A 195 -31.35 -26.21 6.71
N ILE A 196 -30.76 -25.02 6.77
CA ILE A 196 -31.46 -23.74 6.60
C ILE A 196 -31.37 -23.30 5.14
N ILE A 197 -32.51 -23.21 4.45
CA ILE A 197 -32.58 -22.90 3.02
C ILE A 197 -33.49 -21.70 2.78
N GLN A 198 -33.00 -20.71 2.05
CA GLN A 198 -33.81 -19.61 1.54
C GLN A 198 -34.69 -20.10 0.38
N GLY A 199 -36.02 -20.09 0.57
CA GLY A 199 -36.98 -20.70 -0.36
C GLY A 199 -37.22 -19.94 -1.67
N ALA A 200 -36.96 -18.63 -1.71
CA ALA A 200 -37.06 -17.80 -2.90
C ALA A 200 -35.93 -16.77 -2.96
N THR A 201 -35.65 -16.22 -4.14
CA THR A 201 -34.56 -15.24 -4.38
C THR A 201 -34.90 -13.83 -3.88
N ASN A 202 -35.61 -13.71 -2.75
CA ASN A 202 -35.96 -12.44 -2.12
C ASN A 202 -34.70 -11.71 -1.64
N ASN A 203 -34.63 -10.40 -1.85
CA ASN A 203 -33.47 -9.64 -1.41
C ASN A 203 -33.46 -9.45 0.11
N ILE A 204 -32.25 -9.32 0.68
CA ILE A 204 -32.00 -8.99 2.10
C ILE A 204 -32.55 -10.06 3.07
N ALA A 205 -32.36 -11.35 2.75
CA ALA A 205 -32.73 -12.46 3.63
C ALA A 205 -31.54 -12.92 4.49
N PHE A 206 -31.82 -13.43 5.69
CA PHE A 206 -30.79 -13.84 6.66
C PHE A 206 -31.08 -15.26 7.15
N ALA A 207 -30.15 -16.21 6.99
CA ALA A 207 -30.40 -17.58 7.44
C ALA A 207 -30.33 -17.70 8.97
N ILE A 208 -29.30 -17.13 9.61
CA ILE A 208 -29.25 -16.94 11.07
C ILE A 208 -28.84 -15.49 11.37
N TYR A 209 -29.58 -14.83 12.25
CA TYR A 209 -29.34 -13.44 12.67
C TYR A 209 -29.29 -13.31 14.19
N PHE A 210 -28.21 -12.74 14.71
CA PHE A 210 -28.01 -12.48 16.14
C PHE A 210 -27.81 -10.97 16.35
N ASN A 211 -28.75 -10.32 17.03
CA ASN A 211 -28.67 -8.89 17.38
C ASN A 211 -28.71 -8.72 18.90
N ARG A 212 -27.66 -8.13 19.49
CA ARG A 212 -27.47 -8.03 20.96
C ARG A 212 -27.48 -9.39 21.68
N SER A 213 -27.00 -10.42 20.98
CA SER A 213 -27.08 -11.82 21.40
C SER A 213 -25.67 -12.41 21.52
N SER A 214 -25.27 -12.72 22.75
CA SER A 214 -23.90 -13.08 23.10
C SER A 214 -23.78 -14.48 23.72
N ASN A 215 -22.58 -15.06 23.65
CA ASN A 215 -22.23 -16.37 24.22
C ASN A 215 -23.04 -17.55 23.67
N GLY A 216 -23.65 -17.41 22.48
CA GLY A 216 -24.35 -18.49 21.80
C GLY A 216 -23.43 -19.36 20.92
N ILE A 217 -23.97 -20.47 20.44
CA ILE A 217 -23.27 -21.47 19.64
C ILE A 217 -24.08 -21.73 18.36
N ILE A 218 -23.45 -21.68 17.20
CA ILE A 218 -24.06 -22.05 15.91
C ILE A 218 -23.18 -23.12 15.27
N GLN A 219 -23.65 -24.38 15.20
CA GLN A 219 -22.79 -25.49 14.79
C GLN A 219 -23.42 -26.56 13.90
N ASN A 220 -22.58 -27.30 13.17
CA ASN A 220 -22.96 -28.49 12.37
C ASN A 220 -24.14 -28.26 11.41
N SER A 221 -24.39 -27.03 10.98
CA SER A 221 -25.56 -26.67 10.18
C SER A 221 -25.18 -26.38 8.72
N THR A 222 -26.07 -26.74 7.81
CA THR A 222 -25.95 -26.42 6.38
C THR A 222 -26.85 -25.23 6.08
N ILE A 223 -26.29 -24.20 5.46
CA ILE A 223 -26.97 -22.94 5.16
C ILE A 223 -26.87 -22.68 3.66
N THR A 224 -28.00 -22.42 2.98
CA THR A 224 -28.02 -22.03 1.56
C THR A 224 -28.87 -20.78 1.35
N THR A 225 -28.28 -19.73 0.78
CA THR A 225 -28.97 -18.49 0.41
C THR A 225 -28.80 -18.17 -1.08
N SER A 226 -29.81 -17.56 -1.69
CA SER A 226 -29.90 -17.32 -3.15
C SER A 226 -30.30 -15.91 -3.58
N GLY A 227 -30.94 -15.12 -2.71
CA GLY A 227 -31.32 -13.74 -3.02
C GLY A 227 -30.17 -12.73 -2.94
N GLN A 228 -30.30 -11.57 -3.58
CA GLN A 228 -29.30 -10.51 -3.50
C GLN A 228 -29.22 -9.90 -2.10
N TYR A 229 -28.01 -9.53 -1.65
CA TYR A 229 -27.77 -9.03 -0.28
C TYR A 229 -28.20 -10.02 0.81
N SER A 230 -28.13 -11.33 0.56
CA SER A 230 -28.47 -12.34 1.58
C SER A 230 -27.28 -12.73 2.44
N TYR A 231 -27.55 -13.10 3.69
CA TYR A 231 -26.55 -13.40 4.72
C TYR A 231 -26.69 -14.83 5.22
N GLY A 232 -25.57 -15.55 5.33
CA GLY A 232 -25.54 -16.87 5.96
C GLY A 232 -25.74 -16.75 7.48
N ILE A 233 -24.75 -16.21 8.18
CA ILE A 233 -24.81 -15.91 9.61
C ILE A 233 -24.39 -14.47 9.84
N PHE A 234 -25.23 -13.68 10.52
CA PHE A 234 -24.97 -12.26 10.77
C PHE A 234 -25.04 -11.93 12.26
N LEU A 235 -23.92 -11.47 12.81
CA LEU A 235 -23.76 -11.00 14.20
C LEU A 235 -23.75 -9.46 14.22
N GLU A 236 -24.84 -8.85 14.66
CA GLU A 236 -25.00 -7.39 14.70
C GLU A 236 -25.09 -6.86 16.15
N SER A 237 -24.64 -5.62 16.37
CA SER A 237 -24.93 -4.82 17.56
C SER A 237 -24.64 -5.52 18.89
N PHE A 238 -23.36 -5.56 19.27
CA PHE A 238 -22.88 -6.14 20.54
C PHE A 238 -23.06 -7.67 20.69
N SER A 239 -23.36 -8.40 19.62
CA SER A 239 -23.40 -9.87 19.61
C SER A 239 -22.00 -10.46 19.74
N SER A 240 -21.56 -10.69 20.98
CA SER A 240 -20.16 -10.95 21.33
C SER A 240 -19.92 -12.34 21.91
N SER A 241 -18.69 -12.84 21.82
CA SER A 241 -18.29 -14.14 22.41
C SER A 241 -19.09 -15.35 21.92
N ASN A 242 -19.72 -15.29 20.75
CA ASN A 242 -20.41 -16.42 20.13
C ASN A 242 -19.40 -17.36 19.43
N GLU A 243 -19.69 -18.66 19.40
CA GLU A 243 -18.98 -19.64 18.59
C GLU A 243 -19.81 -20.02 17.35
N ILE A 244 -19.18 -19.99 16.18
CA ILE A 244 -19.73 -20.47 14.92
C ILE A 244 -18.81 -21.57 14.41
N SER A 245 -19.20 -22.84 14.52
CA SER A 245 -18.28 -23.96 14.25
C SER A 245 -18.83 -25.11 13.39
N ASN A 246 -18.00 -25.60 12.46
CA ASN A 246 -18.29 -26.76 11.61
C ASN A 246 -19.55 -26.61 10.71
N ASN A 247 -19.93 -25.39 10.33
CA ASN A 247 -21.07 -25.14 9.44
C ASN A 247 -20.65 -25.18 7.96
N THR A 248 -21.57 -25.54 7.06
CA THR A 248 -21.40 -25.45 5.61
C THR A 248 -22.31 -24.36 5.06
N ILE A 249 -21.75 -23.30 4.47
CA ILE A 249 -22.49 -22.11 4.02
C ILE A 249 -22.29 -21.94 2.51
N LEU A 250 -23.40 -21.94 1.75
CA LEU A 250 -23.44 -21.75 0.31
C LEU A 250 -24.22 -20.48 -0.06
N LEU A 251 -23.54 -19.54 -0.70
CA LEU A 251 -24.11 -18.24 -1.11
C LEU A 251 -24.13 -18.12 -2.64
N LEU A 252 -25.33 -18.17 -3.22
CA LEU A 252 -25.53 -18.09 -4.66
C LEU A 252 -25.89 -16.68 -5.15
N GLY A 253 -26.39 -15.82 -4.24
CA GLY A 253 -26.78 -14.44 -4.53
C GLY A 253 -25.60 -13.48 -4.66
N ASN A 254 -25.83 -12.36 -5.35
CA ASN A 254 -24.88 -11.24 -5.42
C ASN A 254 -24.89 -10.41 -4.13
N ALA A 255 -23.76 -9.78 -3.80
CA ALA A 255 -23.53 -8.98 -2.61
C ALA A 255 -23.86 -9.72 -1.29
N SER A 256 -23.67 -11.04 -1.28
CA SER A 256 -24.01 -11.93 -0.16
C SER A 256 -22.82 -12.20 0.75
N LEU A 257 -23.06 -12.31 2.06
CA LEU A 257 -22.00 -12.48 3.05
C LEU A 257 -22.17 -13.79 3.84
N GLY A 258 -21.09 -14.56 4.00
CA GLY A 258 -21.15 -15.90 4.61
C GLY A 258 -21.28 -15.84 6.13
N ILE A 259 -20.24 -15.36 6.81
CA ILE A 259 -20.27 -15.01 8.23
C ILE A 259 -19.90 -13.54 8.38
N THR A 260 -20.78 -12.74 8.96
CA THR A 260 -20.56 -11.31 9.15
C THR A 260 -20.64 -10.93 10.62
N SER A 261 -19.73 -10.07 11.10
CA SER A 261 -19.79 -9.53 12.46
C SER A 261 -19.44 -8.04 12.49
N VAL A 262 -20.35 -7.19 12.99
CA VAL A 262 -20.28 -5.71 12.92
C VAL A 262 -20.77 -5.04 14.21
N THR A 263 -20.59 -3.72 14.33
CA THR A 263 -21.25 -2.89 15.37
C THR A 263 -20.95 -3.41 16.80
N ASN A 264 -19.67 -3.49 17.15
CA ASN A 264 -19.17 -3.96 18.46
C ASN A 264 -19.45 -5.44 18.80
N SER A 265 -19.80 -6.28 17.82
CA SER A 265 -19.90 -7.74 17.96
C SER A 265 -18.50 -8.38 18.06
N ASN A 266 -17.88 -8.26 19.24
CA ASN A 266 -16.47 -8.56 19.45
C ASN A 266 -16.23 -9.97 20.01
N SER A 267 -14.99 -10.46 19.95
CA SER A 267 -14.56 -11.70 20.62
C SER A 267 -15.27 -13.00 20.18
N ASN A 268 -15.91 -13.01 19.02
CA ASN A 268 -16.54 -14.21 18.45
C ASN A 268 -15.49 -15.15 17.84
N THR A 269 -15.80 -16.44 17.76
CA THR A 269 -14.93 -17.50 17.22
C THR A 269 -15.58 -18.18 16.02
N PHE A 270 -14.94 -18.15 14.86
CA PHE A 270 -15.38 -18.83 13.63
C PHE A 270 -14.41 -19.97 13.34
N LEU A 271 -14.86 -21.23 13.50
CA LEU A 271 -14.01 -22.41 13.54
C LEU A 271 -14.45 -23.51 12.55
N ASN A 272 -13.55 -24.05 11.74
CA ASN A 272 -13.82 -25.21 10.87
C ASN A 272 -15.02 -25.05 9.90
N ASN A 273 -15.49 -23.83 9.60
CA ASN A 273 -16.62 -23.65 8.68
C ASN A 273 -16.15 -23.81 7.23
N THR A 274 -17.01 -24.37 6.38
CA THR A 274 -16.83 -24.40 4.93
C THR A 274 -17.75 -23.36 4.30
N ILE A 275 -17.20 -22.37 3.60
CA ILE A 275 -17.95 -21.25 3.02
C ILE A 275 -17.67 -21.17 1.53
N ILE A 276 -18.73 -21.16 0.71
CA ILE A 276 -18.64 -21.11 -0.74
C ILE A 276 -19.52 -19.96 -1.26
N THR A 277 -18.93 -19.01 -1.98
CA THR A 277 -19.64 -17.87 -2.58
C THR A 277 -19.38 -17.81 -4.09
N SER A 278 -20.43 -17.53 -4.88
CA SER A 278 -20.31 -17.40 -6.35
C SER A 278 -20.84 -16.09 -6.92
N GLY A 279 -21.64 -15.32 -6.17
CA GLY A 279 -22.16 -14.03 -6.62
C GLY A 279 -21.12 -12.92 -6.60
N VAL A 280 -21.35 -11.89 -7.40
CA VAL A 280 -20.54 -10.66 -7.48
C VAL A 280 -20.56 -9.90 -6.15
N ASN A 281 -19.43 -9.35 -5.70
CA ASN A 281 -19.28 -8.65 -4.41
C ASN A 281 -19.64 -9.51 -3.17
N SER A 282 -19.47 -10.84 -3.22
CA SER A 282 -19.93 -11.74 -2.15
C SER A 282 -18.78 -12.30 -1.31
N TYR A 283 -18.75 -12.01 -0.01
CA TYR A 283 -17.58 -12.31 0.83
C TYR A 283 -17.77 -13.56 1.69
N GLY A 284 -16.69 -14.32 1.89
CA GLY A 284 -16.72 -15.50 2.76
C GLY A 284 -16.96 -15.13 4.22
N ILE A 285 -16.06 -14.32 4.78
CA ILE A 285 -16.18 -13.76 6.14
C ILE A 285 -15.95 -12.25 6.08
N ALA A 286 -16.81 -11.46 6.74
CA ALA A 286 -16.69 -10.00 6.81
C ALA A 286 -16.69 -9.51 8.28
N LEU A 287 -15.60 -8.87 8.70
CA LEU A 287 -15.45 -8.30 10.03
C LEU A 287 -15.46 -6.77 10.02
N GLY A 288 -16.54 -6.20 10.57
CA GLY A 288 -16.65 -4.83 11.07
C GLY A 288 -16.44 -4.70 12.58
N ALA A 289 -15.93 -5.75 13.23
CA ALA A 289 -15.81 -5.86 14.68
C ALA A 289 -14.49 -6.51 15.12
N SER A 290 -14.07 -6.23 16.35
CA SER A 290 -12.70 -6.45 16.83
C SER A 290 -12.51 -7.69 17.71
N SER A 291 -11.27 -8.13 17.85
CA SER A 291 -10.82 -9.25 18.69
C SER A 291 -11.48 -10.59 18.36
N ASN A 292 -11.97 -10.77 17.13
CA ASN A 292 -12.58 -12.02 16.67
C ASN A 292 -11.48 -13.05 16.29
N THR A 293 -11.78 -14.34 16.42
CA THR A 293 -10.88 -15.44 16.06
C THR A 293 -11.42 -16.20 14.86
N ILE A 294 -10.69 -16.24 13.75
CA ILE A 294 -11.03 -16.98 12.53
C ILE A 294 -10.02 -18.12 12.39
N ARG A 295 -10.45 -19.38 12.58
CA ARG A 295 -9.55 -20.54 12.60
C ARG A 295 -10.02 -21.73 11.77
N ASN A 296 -9.11 -22.32 11.01
CA ASN A 296 -9.33 -23.59 10.28
C ASN A 296 -10.54 -23.60 9.31
N ASN A 297 -11.01 -22.44 8.85
CA ASN A 297 -12.13 -22.36 7.91
C ASN A 297 -11.64 -22.63 6.48
N THR A 298 -12.48 -23.27 5.67
CA THR A 298 -12.25 -23.48 4.23
C THR A 298 -13.16 -22.52 3.46
N ILE A 299 -12.57 -21.55 2.75
CA ILE A 299 -13.31 -20.46 2.10
C ILE A 299 -13.03 -20.46 0.61
N LYS A 300 -14.08 -20.57 -0.22
CA LYS A 300 -13.98 -20.48 -1.68
C LYS A 300 -14.85 -19.34 -2.20
N THR A 301 -14.26 -18.42 -2.96
CA THR A 301 -15.00 -17.33 -3.62
C THR A 301 -14.72 -17.31 -5.12
N THR A 302 -15.78 -17.36 -5.94
CA THR A 302 -15.66 -17.36 -7.40
C THR A 302 -16.33 -16.18 -8.09
N GLY A 303 -17.06 -15.34 -7.36
CA GLY A 303 -17.63 -14.11 -7.92
C GLY A 303 -16.56 -13.05 -8.23
N THR A 304 -16.88 -12.09 -9.09
CA THR A 304 -16.02 -10.92 -9.28
C THR A 304 -16.10 -10.00 -8.07
N ALA A 305 -14.99 -9.36 -7.70
CA ALA A 305 -14.89 -8.50 -6.51
C ALA A 305 -15.25 -9.22 -5.18
N SER A 306 -15.06 -10.54 -5.09
CA SER A 306 -15.52 -11.39 -3.97
C SER A 306 -14.37 -11.94 -3.12
N TYR A 307 -14.02 -11.24 -2.03
CA TYR A 307 -12.90 -11.60 -1.14
C TYR A 307 -13.21 -12.77 -0.18
N GLY A 308 -12.16 -13.50 0.20
CA GLY A 308 -12.26 -14.60 1.17
C GLY A 308 -12.59 -14.12 2.59
N ILE A 309 -11.67 -13.33 3.19
CA ILE A 309 -11.87 -12.67 4.48
C ILE A 309 -11.68 -11.15 4.30
N VAL A 310 -12.67 -10.36 4.72
CA VAL A 310 -12.62 -8.89 4.72
C VAL A 310 -12.49 -8.36 6.13
N LEU A 311 -11.52 -7.48 6.35
CA LEU A 311 -11.31 -6.73 7.58
C LEU A 311 -11.59 -5.25 7.31
N ASP A 312 -12.76 -4.77 7.72
CA ASP A 312 -13.17 -3.37 7.65
C ASP A 312 -13.22 -2.79 9.06
N SER A 313 -12.36 -1.83 9.38
CA SER A 313 -12.38 -1.11 10.66
C SER A 313 -12.26 -2.00 11.91
N SER A 314 -11.92 -3.28 11.74
CA SER A 314 -11.68 -4.25 12.80
C SER A 314 -10.27 -4.12 13.37
N THR A 315 -10.06 -4.55 14.62
CA THR A 315 -8.74 -4.53 15.29
C THR A 315 -8.53 -5.79 16.13
N ASN A 316 -7.28 -6.16 16.38
CA ASN A 316 -6.86 -7.25 17.28
C ASN A 316 -7.45 -8.65 16.97
N SER A 317 -7.97 -8.87 15.76
CA SER A 317 -8.47 -10.18 15.34
C SER A 317 -7.32 -11.17 15.07
N THR A 318 -7.55 -12.46 15.37
CA THR A 318 -6.61 -13.57 15.13
C THR A 318 -7.12 -14.43 13.98
N ILE A 319 -6.29 -14.67 12.97
CA ILE A 319 -6.64 -15.38 11.73
C ILE A 319 -5.55 -16.42 11.48
N ILE A 320 -5.84 -17.71 11.67
CA ILE A 320 -4.86 -18.80 11.61
C ILE A 320 -5.44 -20.10 11.02
N GLY A 321 -4.65 -20.85 10.27
CA GLY A 321 -5.01 -22.18 9.77
C GLY A 321 -6.09 -22.21 8.67
N ASN A 322 -6.49 -21.06 8.12
CA ASN A 322 -7.59 -21.01 7.15
C ASN A 322 -7.11 -21.35 5.73
N VAL A 323 -7.89 -22.14 5.01
CA VAL A 323 -7.63 -22.53 3.62
C VAL A 323 -8.54 -21.72 2.71
N LEU A 324 -7.96 -20.77 2.00
CA LEU A 324 -8.67 -19.88 1.08
C LEU A 324 -8.43 -20.31 -0.37
N ASN A 325 -9.44 -20.11 -1.21
CA ASN A 325 -9.39 -20.33 -2.65
C ASN A 325 -10.27 -19.28 -3.34
N THR A 326 -9.70 -18.11 -3.57
CA THR A 326 -10.33 -17.00 -4.29
C THR A 326 -10.01 -17.10 -5.79
N THR A 327 -10.87 -16.60 -6.68
CA THR A 327 -10.62 -16.69 -8.14
C THR A 327 -10.85 -15.37 -8.90
N ASN A 328 -10.88 -14.24 -8.20
CA ASN A 328 -10.95 -12.90 -8.82
C ASN A 328 -10.33 -11.78 -7.96
N THR A 329 -9.99 -12.03 -6.69
CA THR A 329 -9.51 -11.03 -5.72
C THR A 329 -8.66 -11.66 -4.61
N TYR A 330 -8.16 -10.81 -3.71
CA TYR A 330 -7.40 -11.17 -2.52
C TYR A 330 -8.05 -12.21 -1.60
N ALA A 331 -7.23 -13.12 -1.09
CA ALA A 331 -7.57 -14.06 -0.02
C ALA A 331 -8.04 -13.34 1.25
N ILE A 332 -7.15 -12.54 1.84
CA ILE A 332 -7.44 -11.63 2.95
C ILE A 332 -7.36 -10.20 2.42
N TYR A 333 -8.40 -9.41 2.65
CA TYR A 333 -8.46 -8.01 2.26
C TYR A 333 -8.67 -7.12 3.48
N ILE A 334 -7.68 -6.27 3.76
CA ILE A 334 -7.79 -5.22 4.77
C ILE A 334 -8.16 -3.92 4.07
N VAL A 335 -9.28 -3.31 4.48
CA VAL A 335 -9.78 -2.06 3.88
C VAL A 335 -8.77 -0.92 4.10
N PRO A 336 -8.37 -0.17 3.05
CA PRO A 336 -7.48 0.97 3.17
C PRO A 336 -8.00 2.03 4.15
N SER A 337 -7.16 2.40 5.11
CA SER A 337 -7.42 3.34 6.20
C SER A 337 -6.13 4.01 6.65
N THR A 338 -6.21 5.23 7.16
CA THR A 338 -5.08 5.93 7.81
C THR A 338 -5.02 5.66 9.32
N ASN A 339 -5.94 4.86 9.87
CA ASN A 339 -5.91 4.42 11.25
C ASN A 339 -5.04 3.16 11.40
N THR A 340 -3.86 3.30 12.02
CA THR A 340 -2.91 2.20 12.23
C THR A 340 -3.51 0.99 12.97
N SER A 341 -4.48 1.20 13.87
CA SER A 341 -5.08 0.10 14.63
C SER A 341 -5.88 -0.88 13.75
N TYR A 342 -6.34 -0.46 12.57
CA TYR A 342 -7.07 -1.33 11.62
C TYR A 342 -6.15 -2.32 10.88
N TYR A 343 -4.84 -2.27 11.17
CA TYR A 343 -3.84 -3.25 10.73
C TYR A 343 -3.29 -4.08 11.90
N ASP A 344 -3.75 -3.85 13.14
CA ASP A 344 -3.29 -4.61 14.30
C ASP A 344 -3.97 -5.98 14.33
N HIS A 345 -3.39 -6.96 13.63
CA HIS A 345 -3.96 -8.30 13.45
C HIS A 345 -2.89 -9.38 13.61
N THR A 346 -3.28 -10.51 14.21
CA THR A 346 -2.45 -11.72 14.23
C THR A 346 -2.85 -12.59 13.04
N ILE A 347 -2.07 -12.53 11.97
CA ILE A 347 -2.24 -13.35 10.77
C ILE A 347 -0.89 -14.04 10.53
N ASP A 348 -0.89 -15.38 10.42
CA ASP A 348 0.34 -16.15 10.21
C ASP A 348 0.30 -17.00 8.93
N THR A 349 1.44 -17.63 8.63
CA THR A 349 1.66 -18.47 7.45
C THR A 349 0.95 -19.82 7.49
N THR A 350 0.16 -20.12 8.53
CA THR A 350 -0.72 -21.29 8.54
C THR A 350 -2.02 -21.03 7.77
N ASN A 351 -2.31 -19.76 7.43
CA ASN A 351 -3.30 -19.44 6.41
C ASN A 351 -2.69 -19.61 5.02
N THR A 352 -3.45 -20.22 4.11
CA THR A 352 -2.99 -20.48 2.73
C THR A 352 -4.02 -19.99 1.72
N GLU A 353 -3.56 -19.39 0.63
CA GLU A 353 -4.37 -19.13 -0.57
C GLU A 353 -3.99 -20.13 -1.67
N GLN A 354 -4.95 -20.91 -2.15
CA GLN A 354 -4.75 -21.99 -3.13
C GLN A 354 -3.65 -23.01 -2.74
N GLY A 355 -3.38 -23.15 -1.44
CA GLY A 355 -2.35 -24.02 -0.86
C GLY A 355 -1.05 -23.30 -0.48
N GLU A 356 -0.85 -22.06 -0.92
CA GLU A 356 0.39 -21.31 -0.70
C GLU A 356 0.30 -20.32 0.48
N PRO A 357 1.34 -20.18 1.33
CA PRO A 357 1.24 -19.40 2.56
C PRO A 357 0.96 -17.91 2.34
N ILE A 358 0.16 -17.34 3.24
CA ILE A 358 -0.07 -15.89 3.37
C ILE A 358 0.92 -15.32 4.37
N TYR A 359 1.66 -14.28 3.97
CA TYR A 359 2.64 -13.59 4.81
C TYR A 359 2.12 -12.22 5.22
N TYR A 360 2.11 -11.96 6.53
CA TYR A 360 1.64 -10.72 7.12
C TYR A 360 2.67 -10.17 8.11
N TYR A 361 3.09 -8.92 7.89
CA TYR A 361 4.06 -8.22 8.73
C TYR A 361 3.47 -6.88 9.18
N PHE A 362 3.27 -6.71 10.48
CA PHE A 362 2.69 -5.51 11.09
C PHE A 362 3.66 -4.88 12.10
N ALA A 363 3.80 -3.55 12.05
CA ALA A 363 4.63 -2.77 12.97
C ALA A 363 6.10 -3.23 13.05
N ASN A 364 6.61 -3.86 12.00
CA ASN A 364 7.99 -4.32 11.92
C ASN A 364 8.94 -3.18 11.57
N SER A 365 10.21 -3.31 11.98
CA SER A 365 11.28 -2.43 11.53
C SER A 365 12.56 -3.19 11.19
N SER A 366 13.24 -2.76 10.14
CA SER A 366 14.62 -3.19 9.82
C SER A 366 14.79 -4.70 9.57
N ILE A 367 13.74 -5.36 9.05
CA ILE A 367 13.78 -6.78 8.66
C ILE A 367 14.06 -6.95 7.17
N VAL A 368 14.66 -8.09 6.82
CA VAL A 368 14.85 -8.54 5.43
C VAL A 368 13.94 -9.74 5.18
N ILE A 369 13.19 -9.69 4.09
CA ILE A 369 12.33 -10.77 3.59
C ILE A 369 12.91 -11.15 2.23
N GLU A 370 13.46 -12.35 2.11
CA GLU A 370 14.20 -12.72 0.91
C GLU A 370 14.05 -14.17 0.47
N ASN A 371 14.24 -14.40 -0.83
CA ASN A 371 14.25 -15.72 -1.47
C ASN A 371 12.95 -16.53 -1.23
N LEU A 372 11.83 -15.85 -0.94
CA LEU A 372 10.52 -16.49 -0.86
C LEU A 372 10.07 -16.93 -2.25
N THR A 373 9.64 -18.18 -2.35
CA THR A 373 8.93 -18.75 -3.51
C THR A 373 7.58 -19.25 -3.03
N ASN A 374 6.60 -19.33 -3.95
CA ASN A 374 5.28 -19.87 -3.67
C ASN A 374 4.59 -19.11 -2.53
N VAL A 375 4.36 -17.82 -2.78
CA VAL A 375 3.68 -16.91 -1.85
C VAL A 375 2.27 -16.69 -2.35
N GLY A 376 1.27 -17.08 -1.56
CA GLY A 376 -0.14 -16.84 -1.88
C GLY A 376 -0.46 -15.34 -1.85
N GLN A 377 -0.02 -14.66 -0.79
CA GLN A 377 -0.19 -13.21 -0.59
C GLN A 377 0.90 -12.64 0.34
N LEU A 378 1.35 -11.39 0.11
CA LEU A 378 2.33 -10.69 0.96
C LEU A 378 1.88 -9.28 1.35
N TYR A 379 1.59 -9.08 2.64
CA TYR A 379 1.21 -7.81 3.23
C TYR A 379 2.30 -7.28 4.18
N ILE A 380 2.72 -6.03 3.95
CA ILE A 380 3.52 -5.23 4.89
C ILE A 380 2.68 -4.04 5.34
N THR A 381 2.43 -3.92 6.64
CA THR A 381 1.53 -2.91 7.21
C THR A 381 2.20 -2.14 8.35
N ASN A 382 1.99 -0.81 8.42
CA ASN A 382 2.47 0.06 9.50
C ASN A 382 3.98 -0.11 9.84
N SER A 383 4.81 -0.42 8.84
CA SER A 383 6.19 -0.88 9.03
C SER A 383 7.21 0.09 8.43
N THR A 384 8.49 -0.03 8.81
CA THR A 384 9.54 0.87 8.28
C THR A 384 10.90 0.20 8.08
N ASN A 385 11.68 0.64 7.09
CA ASN A 385 12.99 0.06 6.78
C ASN A 385 12.94 -1.45 6.47
N ILE A 386 11.87 -1.92 5.81
CA ILE A 386 11.70 -3.31 5.39
C ILE A 386 12.40 -3.53 4.05
N THR A 387 13.15 -4.61 3.87
CA THR A 387 13.73 -4.96 2.56
C THR A 387 13.16 -6.28 2.07
N ILE A 388 12.29 -6.24 1.05
CA ILE A 388 11.89 -7.41 0.28
C ILE A 388 12.86 -7.56 -0.89
N ARG A 389 13.48 -8.73 -1.08
CA ARG A 389 14.34 -8.98 -2.25
C ARG A 389 14.33 -10.42 -2.77
N ASN A 390 14.54 -10.58 -4.08
CA ASN A 390 14.63 -11.89 -4.74
C ASN A 390 13.40 -12.79 -4.48
N VAL A 391 12.20 -12.23 -4.28
CA VAL A 391 10.99 -13.04 -4.05
C VAL A 391 10.31 -13.37 -5.38
N THR A 392 9.64 -14.52 -5.43
CA THR A 392 8.75 -14.91 -6.53
C THR A 392 7.32 -15.03 -6.02
N ILE A 393 6.47 -14.09 -6.44
CA ILE A 393 5.04 -14.06 -6.10
C ILE A 393 4.24 -14.54 -7.30
N TYR A 394 3.28 -15.44 -7.06
CA TYR A 394 2.37 -15.96 -8.06
C TYR A 394 0.95 -15.86 -7.50
N LYS A 395 0.31 -14.68 -7.68
CA LYS A 395 -1.11 -14.33 -7.44
C LYS A 395 -1.31 -12.93 -6.82
N ASP A 396 -1.39 -12.77 -5.50
CA ASP A 396 -1.94 -11.55 -4.86
C ASP A 396 -0.95 -10.35 -4.75
N GLY A 397 0.16 -10.38 -5.49
CA GLY A 397 1.13 -9.29 -5.54
C GLY A 397 1.82 -8.99 -4.19
N ILE A 398 2.28 -7.75 -4.04
CA ILE A 398 2.87 -7.24 -2.79
C ILE A 398 2.16 -5.96 -2.37
N ILE A 399 1.71 -5.91 -1.11
CA ILE A 399 0.90 -4.81 -0.57
C ILE A 399 1.64 -4.10 0.55
N PHE A 400 1.85 -2.79 0.39
CA PHE A 400 2.38 -1.86 1.39
C PHE A 400 1.24 -0.96 1.87
N ALA A 401 0.90 -1.06 3.16
CA ALA A 401 -0.03 -0.16 3.85
C ALA A 401 0.72 0.63 4.93
N MET A 402 0.60 1.95 4.97
CA MET A 402 1.27 2.79 5.97
C MET A 402 2.77 2.48 6.14
N THR A 403 3.44 2.04 5.08
CA THR A 403 4.80 1.48 5.13
C THR A 403 5.81 2.46 4.55
N THR A 404 6.93 2.67 5.25
CA THR A 404 7.86 3.77 4.93
C THR A 404 9.30 3.34 4.82
N ASN A 405 10.13 4.10 4.09
CA ASN A 405 11.57 3.88 3.97
C ASN A 405 11.96 2.43 3.58
N SER A 406 11.06 1.70 2.93
CA SER A 406 11.17 0.26 2.68
C SER A 406 11.45 -0.01 1.20
N SER A 407 11.98 -1.19 0.87
CA SER A 407 12.41 -1.54 -0.48
C SER A 407 11.80 -2.85 -0.98
N ILE A 408 11.49 -2.91 -2.28
CA ILE A 408 11.14 -4.13 -3.02
C ILE A 408 12.13 -4.24 -4.18
N LEU A 409 13.00 -5.25 -4.15
CA LEU A 409 14.18 -5.33 -5.01
C LEU A 409 14.24 -6.66 -5.78
N ASN A 410 14.68 -6.63 -7.05
CA ASN A 410 15.11 -7.82 -7.81
C ASN A 410 14.10 -8.99 -7.81
N SER A 411 12.80 -8.72 -7.68
CA SER A 411 11.76 -9.74 -7.45
C SER A 411 10.93 -9.99 -8.70
N ASN A 412 10.34 -11.18 -8.81
CA ASN A 412 9.48 -11.58 -9.92
C ASN A 412 8.03 -11.73 -9.42
N ILE A 413 7.15 -10.85 -9.86
CA ILE A 413 5.79 -10.72 -9.31
C ILE A 413 4.81 -10.94 -10.46
N THR A 414 4.04 -12.02 -10.38
CA THR A 414 3.03 -12.35 -11.38
C THR A 414 1.66 -12.46 -10.73
N ALA A 415 0.65 -11.75 -11.26
CA ALA A 415 -0.68 -11.65 -10.67
C ALA A 415 -1.78 -11.94 -11.71
N PHE A 416 -2.67 -12.89 -11.42
CA PHE A 416 -3.49 -13.59 -12.44
C PHE A 416 -5.00 -13.30 -12.41
N GLU A 417 -5.42 -12.34 -11.61
CA GLU A 417 -6.83 -12.11 -11.28
C GLU A 417 -7.46 -10.92 -12.04
N LYS A 418 -8.78 -10.94 -12.25
CA LYS A 418 -9.53 -9.91 -12.99
C LYS A 418 -9.31 -8.47 -12.47
N HIS A 419 -8.96 -8.32 -11.19
CA HIS A 419 -8.59 -7.03 -10.57
C HIS A 419 -7.20 -7.10 -9.90
N SER A 420 -6.28 -7.85 -10.50
CA SER A 420 -4.93 -8.09 -9.98
C SER A 420 -4.12 -6.81 -9.82
N GLN A 421 -3.23 -6.79 -8.84
CA GLN A 421 -2.28 -5.69 -8.62
C GLN A 421 -0.91 -6.30 -8.34
N GLY A 422 0.11 -5.90 -9.12
CA GLY A 422 1.47 -6.40 -8.94
C GLY A 422 2.08 -5.88 -7.65
N ILE A 423 2.14 -4.56 -7.50
CA ILE A 423 2.51 -3.90 -6.25
C ILE A 423 1.52 -2.78 -5.94
N LEU A 424 1.02 -2.75 -4.71
CA LEU A 424 0.08 -1.75 -4.20
C LEU A 424 0.67 -1.02 -2.99
N LEU A 425 0.76 0.31 -3.07
CA LEU A 425 1.11 1.22 -1.98
C LEU A 425 -0.11 2.06 -1.62
N TYR A 426 -0.55 2.04 -0.36
CA TYR A 426 -1.64 2.89 0.11
C TYR A 426 -1.46 3.44 1.53
N SER A 427 -2.33 4.39 1.89
CA SER A 427 -2.41 5.07 3.20
C SER A 427 -1.07 5.62 3.68
N SER A 428 -0.53 6.62 2.97
CA SER A 428 0.75 7.22 3.33
C SER A 428 1.93 6.25 3.37
N SER A 429 1.96 5.29 2.43
CA SER A 429 3.14 4.46 2.21
C SER A 429 4.20 5.27 1.46
N ASN A 430 5.10 5.90 2.23
CA ASN A 430 5.94 7.00 1.77
C ASN A 430 7.44 6.65 1.73
N SER A 431 8.19 7.28 0.82
CA SER A 431 9.66 7.16 0.76
C SER A 431 10.19 5.73 0.55
N ASN A 432 9.44 4.87 -0.14
CA ASN A 432 9.83 3.50 -0.46
C ASN A 432 10.58 3.42 -1.80
N ASN A 433 11.38 2.37 -1.99
CA ASN A 433 12.13 2.10 -3.22
C ASN A 433 11.73 0.76 -3.87
N ILE A 434 11.02 0.81 -4.99
CA ILE A 434 10.62 -0.35 -5.79
C ILE A 434 11.57 -0.41 -6.99
N SER A 435 12.54 -1.33 -7.00
CA SER A 435 13.52 -1.35 -8.09
C SER A 435 13.99 -2.70 -8.61
N ASN A 436 14.31 -2.74 -9.91
CA ASN A 436 14.79 -3.90 -10.66
C ASN A 436 13.84 -5.12 -10.62
N ASN A 437 12.53 -4.91 -10.39
CA ASN A 437 11.56 -6.00 -10.35
C ASN A 437 11.00 -6.33 -11.74
N ARG A 438 10.67 -7.60 -11.97
CA ARG A 438 9.80 -8.02 -13.07
C ARG A 438 8.38 -8.12 -12.52
N ILE A 439 7.45 -7.39 -13.12
CA ILE A 439 6.04 -7.35 -12.71
C ILE A 439 5.19 -7.74 -13.92
N THR A 440 4.27 -8.68 -13.75
CA THR A 440 3.36 -9.13 -14.82
C THR A 440 1.95 -9.32 -14.27
N THR A 441 0.96 -8.61 -14.81
CA THR A 441 -0.44 -8.70 -14.38
C THR A 441 -1.38 -9.02 -15.53
N PHE A 442 -2.44 -9.78 -15.23
CA PHE A 442 -3.41 -10.29 -16.22
C PHE A 442 -4.86 -9.95 -15.83
N GLY A 443 -5.78 -10.10 -16.80
CA GLY A 443 -7.23 -9.91 -16.63
C GLY A 443 -7.70 -8.46 -16.74
N ASP A 444 -9.01 -8.27 -16.98
CA ASP A 444 -9.71 -7.04 -17.44
C ASP A 444 -9.48 -5.74 -16.65
N SER A 445 -8.69 -5.75 -15.57
CA SER A 445 -8.29 -4.59 -14.77
C SER A 445 -6.95 -4.79 -14.05
N GLY A 446 -6.06 -5.63 -14.57
CA GLY A 446 -4.77 -5.94 -13.94
C GLY A 446 -3.81 -4.76 -13.97
N LEU A 447 -3.34 -4.33 -12.79
CA LEU A 447 -2.51 -3.13 -12.59
C LEU A 447 -1.07 -3.49 -12.20
N GLY A 448 -0.06 -2.92 -12.86
CA GLY A 448 1.34 -3.20 -12.54
C GLY A 448 1.78 -2.67 -11.17
N VAL A 449 1.81 -1.34 -11.01
CA VAL A 449 2.13 -0.67 -9.74
C VAL A 449 1.09 0.41 -9.44
N ARG A 450 0.49 0.38 -8.24
CA ARG A 450 -0.55 1.33 -7.82
C ARG A 450 -0.13 2.08 -6.56
N LEU A 451 -0.15 3.42 -6.61
CA LEU A 451 0.05 4.31 -5.48
C LEU A 451 -1.25 5.07 -5.23
N ILE A 452 -1.83 4.95 -4.04
CA ILE A 452 -3.05 5.67 -3.65
C ILE A 452 -2.95 6.31 -2.26
N SER A 453 -3.86 7.24 -1.96
CA SER A 453 -4.11 7.76 -0.61
C SER A 453 -2.86 8.34 0.07
N SER A 454 -2.28 9.34 -0.59
CA SER A 454 -1.11 10.11 -0.15
C SER A 454 0.17 9.29 0.01
N SER A 455 0.36 8.29 -0.86
CA SER A 455 1.59 7.48 -0.93
C SER A 455 2.68 8.23 -1.69
N ASN A 456 3.40 9.08 -0.96
CA ASN A 456 4.21 10.17 -1.50
C ASN A 456 5.73 9.87 -1.43
N SER A 457 6.50 10.55 -2.28
CA SER A 457 7.98 10.51 -2.28
C SER A 457 8.61 9.12 -2.51
N ASN A 458 7.88 8.18 -3.11
CA ASN A 458 8.39 6.86 -3.45
C ASN A 458 9.25 6.91 -4.73
N THR A 459 10.25 6.04 -4.82
CA THR A 459 11.06 5.81 -6.02
C THR A 459 10.69 4.46 -6.63
N ILE A 460 10.29 4.46 -7.90
CA ILE A 460 9.99 3.27 -8.70
C ILE A 460 11.00 3.28 -9.85
N SER A 461 12.00 2.40 -9.85
CA SER A 461 13.11 2.47 -10.81
C SER A 461 13.54 1.14 -11.44
N ASN A 462 13.89 1.18 -12.73
CA ASN A 462 14.40 0.03 -13.49
C ASN A 462 13.49 -1.23 -13.46
N ASN A 463 12.19 -1.08 -13.19
CA ASN A 463 11.27 -2.22 -13.19
C ASN A 463 10.84 -2.56 -14.62
N ASN A 464 10.62 -3.84 -14.91
CA ASN A 464 10.05 -4.32 -16.16
C ASN A 464 8.61 -4.78 -15.91
N ILE A 465 7.65 -3.94 -16.29
CA ILE A 465 6.23 -4.06 -16.00
C ILE A 465 5.49 -4.44 -17.28
N THR A 466 4.72 -5.53 -17.23
CA THR A 466 3.76 -5.91 -18.28
C THR A 466 2.40 -6.05 -17.62
N ALA A 467 1.50 -5.09 -17.84
CA ALA A 467 0.18 -5.10 -17.26
C ALA A 467 -0.89 -5.31 -18.33
N SER A 468 -1.99 -5.96 -17.99
CA SER A 468 -3.14 -6.03 -18.88
C SER A 468 -3.78 -4.66 -19.04
N SER A 469 -4.17 -4.02 -17.94
CA SER A 469 -4.82 -2.71 -17.92
C SER A 469 -3.81 -1.56 -17.75
N ASN A 470 -3.52 -1.08 -16.53
CA ASN A 470 -2.61 0.05 -16.33
C ASN A 470 -1.23 -0.38 -15.82
N GLY A 471 -0.17 0.16 -16.41
CA GLY A 471 1.22 -0.14 -16.04
C GLY A 471 1.56 0.43 -14.67
N ILE A 472 1.39 1.75 -14.51
CA ILE A 472 1.49 2.43 -13.22
C ILE A 472 0.28 3.37 -13.05
N ILE A 473 -0.28 3.45 -11.86
CA ILE A 473 -1.34 4.43 -11.52
C ILE A 473 -1.03 5.15 -10.21
N LEU A 474 -1.22 6.47 -10.21
CA LEU A 474 -1.19 7.34 -9.04
C LEU A 474 -2.58 7.97 -8.86
N ASP A 475 -3.09 7.91 -7.64
CA ASP A 475 -4.31 8.58 -7.20
C ASP A 475 -4.03 9.32 -5.88
N ASN A 476 -4.13 10.65 -5.88
CA ASN A 476 -3.82 11.49 -4.72
C ASN A 476 -2.44 11.13 -4.11
N SER A 477 -1.38 11.07 -4.92
CA SER A 477 -0.05 10.58 -4.51
C SER A 477 1.08 11.41 -5.16
N ASP A 478 1.82 12.16 -4.35
CA ASP A 478 2.66 13.27 -4.81
C ASP A 478 4.18 13.00 -4.71
N ILE A 479 4.95 13.75 -5.50
CA ILE A 479 6.42 13.85 -5.39
C ILE A 479 7.13 12.50 -5.61
N ASN A 480 6.50 11.54 -6.31
CA ASN A 480 7.08 10.24 -6.62
C ASN A 480 8.04 10.32 -7.83
N LEU A 481 9.08 9.48 -7.82
CA LEU A 481 10.09 9.38 -8.87
C LEU A 481 9.95 8.05 -9.63
N PHE A 482 9.65 8.11 -10.92
CA PHE A 482 9.65 6.97 -11.84
C PHE A 482 10.89 7.07 -12.73
N LEU A 483 11.88 6.18 -12.55
CA LEU A 483 13.17 6.25 -13.24
C LEU A 483 13.44 5.00 -14.07
N SER A 484 13.56 5.13 -15.39
CA SER A 484 14.03 4.06 -16.28
C SER A 484 13.24 2.74 -16.21
N ASN A 485 11.95 2.80 -15.87
CA ASN A 485 11.07 1.63 -15.93
C ASN A 485 10.72 1.32 -17.40
N ASN A 486 10.58 0.04 -17.72
CA ASN A 486 10.05 -0.45 -18.99
C ASN A 486 8.62 -0.96 -18.76
N ILE A 487 7.65 -0.40 -19.47
CA ILE A 487 6.21 -0.59 -19.22
C ILE A 487 5.51 -0.98 -20.52
N ALA A 488 4.83 -2.12 -20.51
CA ALA A 488 3.96 -2.59 -21.57
C ALA A 488 2.52 -2.74 -21.05
N VAL A 489 1.53 -2.22 -21.78
CA VAL A 489 0.10 -2.42 -21.47
C VAL A 489 -0.67 -3.00 -22.65
N THR A 490 -1.42 -4.10 -22.44
CA THR A 490 -1.87 -4.97 -23.53
C THR A 490 -3.37 -4.91 -23.87
N GLU A 491 -4.24 -4.47 -22.95
CA GLU A 491 -5.68 -4.37 -23.19
C GLU A 491 -6.07 -3.08 -23.91
N ASP A 492 -7.25 -3.10 -24.53
CA ASP A 492 -7.72 -2.03 -25.42
C ASP A 492 -7.78 -0.64 -24.77
N LEU A 493 -8.14 -0.56 -23.49
CA LEU A 493 -8.19 0.71 -22.74
C LEU A 493 -6.96 0.94 -21.84
N GLY A 494 -5.90 0.13 -21.99
CA GLY A 494 -4.77 0.10 -21.06
C GLY A 494 -3.93 1.39 -21.06
N ILE A 495 -3.56 1.88 -19.88
CA ILE A 495 -2.79 3.12 -19.71
C ILE A 495 -1.39 2.84 -19.17
N GLY A 496 -0.35 3.29 -19.88
CA GLY A 496 1.05 3.11 -19.48
C GLY A 496 1.35 3.69 -18.10
N ILE A 497 1.17 5.01 -17.93
CA ILE A 497 1.15 5.65 -16.61
C ILE A 497 -0.07 6.58 -16.48
N SER A 498 -0.87 6.39 -15.44
CA SER A 498 -2.01 7.25 -15.10
C SER A 498 -1.70 8.09 -13.86
N ILE A 499 -1.88 9.42 -13.96
CA ILE A 499 -1.60 10.40 -12.92
C ILE A 499 -2.90 11.18 -12.64
N VAL A 500 -3.49 10.93 -11.47
CA VAL A 500 -4.82 11.43 -11.09
C VAL A 500 -4.75 12.10 -9.72
N TYR A 501 -5.25 13.33 -9.58
CA TYR A 501 -5.12 14.17 -8.38
C TYR A 501 -3.68 14.20 -7.79
N SER A 502 -2.64 14.09 -8.63
CA SER A 502 -1.27 13.77 -8.17
C SER A 502 -0.23 14.76 -8.72
N ASP A 503 0.47 15.42 -7.81
CA ASP A 503 1.31 16.59 -8.10
C ASP A 503 2.82 16.35 -7.93
N GLY A 504 3.62 17.08 -8.69
CA GLY A 504 5.08 17.16 -8.50
C GLY A 504 5.85 15.86 -8.77
N ASN A 505 5.23 14.86 -9.41
CA ASN A 505 5.88 13.58 -9.72
C ASN A 505 6.88 13.75 -10.87
N THR A 506 7.98 13.00 -10.83
CA THR A 506 9.05 13.03 -11.84
C THR A 506 9.14 11.70 -12.58
N LEU A 507 9.00 11.71 -13.89
CA LEU A 507 9.10 10.55 -14.77
C LEU A 507 10.34 10.71 -15.65
N LEU A 508 11.46 10.09 -15.30
CA LEU A 508 12.74 10.20 -16.01
C LEU A 508 13.07 8.89 -16.76
N ASN A 509 13.34 8.98 -18.07
CA ASN A 509 13.85 7.91 -18.93
C ASN A 509 13.00 6.62 -19.00
N ASN A 510 11.70 6.68 -18.67
CA ASN A 510 10.82 5.51 -18.77
C ASN A 510 10.50 5.15 -20.23
N SER A 511 10.40 3.85 -20.51
CA SER A 511 9.92 3.30 -21.76
C SER A 511 8.50 2.79 -21.57
N ILE A 512 7.55 3.25 -22.38
CA ILE A 512 6.12 2.97 -22.29
C ILE A 512 5.60 2.58 -23.67
N SER A 513 4.96 1.42 -23.76
CA SER A 513 4.28 0.90 -24.95
C SER A 513 2.85 0.50 -24.61
N ALA A 514 1.87 1.24 -25.13
CA ALA A 514 0.45 0.92 -25.01
C ALA A 514 -0.06 0.31 -26.32
N PHE A 515 -0.39 -0.99 -26.27
CA PHE A 515 -0.72 -1.80 -27.45
C PHE A 515 -2.22 -1.80 -27.80
N GLY A 516 -3.09 -1.46 -26.85
CA GLY A 516 -4.54 -1.49 -27.00
C GLY A 516 -5.11 -0.55 -28.07
N ASN A 517 -6.33 -0.84 -28.55
CA ASN A 517 -7.03 -0.03 -29.57
C ASN A 517 -7.29 1.44 -29.14
N GLU A 518 -7.51 1.71 -27.85
CA GLU A 518 -7.66 3.06 -27.29
C GLU A 518 -6.54 3.39 -26.27
N GLY A 519 -5.55 2.50 -26.10
CA GLY A 519 -4.59 2.53 -24.99
C GLY A 519 -3.70 3.78 -24.97
N ILE A 520 -3.50 4.35 -23.78
CA ILE A 520 -2.88 5.67 -23.61
C ILE A 520 -1.45 5.53 -23.07
N GLY A 521 -0.50 6.32 -23.59
CA GLY A 521 0.88 6.34 -23.09
C GLY A 521 0.96 6.90 -21.65
N ILE A 522 0.68 8.20 -21.49
CA ILE A 522 0.52 8.85 -20.19
C ILE A 522 -0.81 9.59 -20.13
N TYR A 523 -1.58 9.34 -19.07
CA TYR A 523 -2.86 9.97 -18.79
C TYR A 523 -2.75 10.92 -17.60
N PHE A 524 -3.22 12.15 -17.76
CA PHE A 524 -3.32 13.17 -16.72
C PHE A 524 -4.77 13.56 -16.50
N TRP A 525 -5.23 13.54 -15.26
CA TRP A 525 -6.56 14.00 -14.91
C TRP A 525 -6.60 14.83 -13.61
N SER A 526 -7.47 15.83 -13.63
CA SER A 526 -8.04 16.51 -12.47
C SER A 526 -6.99 17.12 -11.54
N SER A 527 -6.48 18.28 -11.94
CA SER A 527 -5.47 19.05 -11.21
C SER A 527 -4.10 18.39 -11.00
N SER A 528 -3.82 17.22 -11.60
CA SER A 528 -2.49 16.60 -11.59
C SER A 528 -1.44 17.48 -12.29
N ASN A 529 -0.71 18.26 -11.52
CA ASN A 529 0.05 19.43 -11.94
C ASN A 529 1.52 19.35 -11.50
N SER A 530 2.36 20.22 -12.08
CA SER A 530 3.78 20.35 -11.76
C SER A 530 4.60 19.06 -11.95
N ASN A 531 4.06 18.07 -12.69
CA ASN A 531 4.75 16.83 -12.97
C ASN A 531 5.83 17.06 -14.05
N ALA A 532 6.98 16.41 -13.90
CA ALA A 532 8.14 16.56 -14.78
C ALA A 532 8.43 15.25 -15.52
N ILE A 533 8.19 15.23 -16.82
CA ILE A 533 8.36 14.08 -17.70
C ILE A 533 9.60 14.37 -18.54
N SER A 534 10.60 13.49 -18.46
CA SER A 534 11.90 13.72 -19.08
C SER A 534 12.49 12.48 -19.73
N GLY A 535 12.99 12.61 -20.96
CA GLY A 535 13.63 11.49 -21.67
C GLY A 535 12.69 10.33 -21.98
N GLY A 536 13.27 9.16 -22.24
CA GLY A 536 12.53 7.91 -22.42
C GLY A 536 11.87 7.78 -23.80
N SER A 537 10.92 6.84 -23.90
CA SER A 537 10.14 6.56 -25.11
C SER A 537 8.71 6.27 -24.72
N ILE A 538 7.78 7.09 -25.18
CA ILE A 538 6.35 6.97 -24.86
C ILE A 538 5.62 6.81 -26.18
N MET A 539 4.91 5.68 -26.33
CA MET A 539 4.23 5.29 -27.55
C MET A 539 2.88 4.63 -27.23
N SER A 540 1.80 5.24 -27.69
CA SER A 540 0.54 4.55 -27.96
C SER A 540 0.53 4.02 -29.39
N MET A 541 0.02 2.81 -29.62
CA MET A 541 -0.07 2.26 -30.98
C MET A 541 -1.27 2.77 -31.77
N ASN A 542 -2.40 3.05 -31.11
CA ASN A 542 -3.68 3.30 -31.77
C ASN A 542 -4.42 4.57 -31.27
N SER A 543 -3.90 5.25 -30.24
CA SER A 543 -4.61 6.31 -29.49
C SER A 543 -3.65 7.46 -29.11
N TYR A 544 -3.60 7.90 -27.86
CA TYR A 544 -2.85 9.08 -27.44
C TYR A 544 -1.60 8.71 -26.65
N ASP A 545 -0.45 9.24 -27.06
CA ASP A 545 0.79 9.18 -26.26
C ASP A 545 0.62 9.97 -24.95
N TYR A 546 -0.14 11.07 -25.01
CA TYR A 546 -0.43 11.93 -23.87
C TYR A 546 -1.90 12.35 -23.91
N PHE A 547 -2.63 12.07 -22.85
CA PHE A 547 -4.00 12.55 -22.64
C PHE A 547 -4.02 13.50 -21.45
N LEU A 548 -4.53 14.71 -21.63
CA LEU A 548 -4.56 15.74 -20.59
C LEU A 548 -5.99 16.24 -20.38
N SER A 549 -6.45 16.18 -19.13
CA SER A 549 -7.79 16.62 -18.71
C SER A 549 -7.73 17.39 -17.40
N PHE A 550 -8.04 18.69 -17.47
CA PHE A 550 -7.97 19.65 -16.37
C PHE A 550 -6.57 19.74 -15.70
N THR A 551 -5.49 19.74 -16.49
CA THR A 551 -4.08 19.80 -15.99
C THR A 551 -3.19 20.76 -16.78
N SER A 552 -2.55 21.72 -16.11
CA SER A 552 -2.00 22.94 -16.73
C SER A 552 -0.50 23.17 -16.57
N THR A 553 0.19 22.58 -15.57
CA THR A 553 1.61 22.91 -15.30
C THR A 553 2.60 21.75 -15.46
N ASN A 554 2.25 20.73 -16.25
CA ASN A 554 3.12 19.57 -16.51
C ASN A 554 4.17 19.86 -17.58
N ASN A 555 5.43 19.51 -17.29
CA ASN A 555 6.60 19.79 -18.12
C ASN A 555 7.10 18.53 -18.82
N PHE A 556 7.36 18.62 -20.13
CA PHE A 556 7.84 17.54 -20.99
C PHE A 556 9.20 17.94 -21.57
N THR A 557 10.27 17.22 -21.24
CA THR A 557 11.65 17.61 -21.59
C THR A 557 12.44 16.47 -22.19
N ASN A 558 13.27 16.71 -23.21
CA ASN A 558 14.13 15.66 -23.77
C ASN A 558 13.43 14.34 -24.17
N THR A 559 12.08 14.30 -24.29
CA THR A 559 11.24 13.10 -24.54
C THR A 559 11.35 12.57 -25.98
N ASN A 560 12.44 12.95 -26.65
CA ASN A 560 12.93 12.52 -27.95
C ASN A 560 11.80 12.24 -28.96
N PHE A 561 11.10 13.30 -29.38
CA PHE A 561 10.06 13.23 -30.39
C PHE A 561 10.67 13.00 -31.80
N THR A 562 11.20 11.79 -31.99
CA THR A 562 11.71 11.26 -33.28
C THR A 562 10.60 10.99 -34.30
N THR A 563 9.35 10.90 -33.83
CA THR A 563 8.14 10.73 -34.62
C THR A 563 7.05 11.68 -34.11
N SER A 564 5.96 11.84 -34.87
CA SER A 564 4.78 12.56 -34.42
C SER A 564 4.29 12.06 -33.06
N ARG A 565 3.67 12.94 -32.26
CA ARG A 565 3.02 12.57 -31.00
C ARG A 565 1.52 12.87 -31.03
N GLN A 566 0.74 11.95 -30.51
CA GLN A 566 -0.71 12.08 -30.34
C GLN A 566 -0.98 12.63 -28.94
N ILE A 567 -1.16 13.96 -28.87
CA ILE A 567 -1.45 14.70 -27.63
C ILE A 567 -2.92 15.12 -27.68
N TYR A 568 -3.70 14.71 -26.69
CA TYR A 568 -5.11 15.05 -26.55
C TYR A 568 -5.35 16.00 -25.36
N PHE A 569 -6.23 16.96 -25.57
CA PHE A 569 -6.73 17.87 -24.55
C PHE A 569 -8.25 17.66 -24.46
N ALA A 570 -8.74 17.15 -23.32
CA ALA A 570 -10.16 16.93 -23.09
C ALA A 570 -10.95 18.23 -22.85
N ASP A 571 -10.24 19.31 -22.58
CA ASP A 571 -10.77 20.58 -22.11
C ASP A 571 -9.90 21.77 -22.59
N THR A 572 -10.35 22.99 -22.31
CA THR A 572 -9.68 24.24 -22.75
C THR A 572 -8.66 24.81 -21.77
N SER A 573 -8.45 24.17 -20.61
CA SER A 573 -7.52 24.59 -19.56
C SER A 573 -6.24 23.74 -19.49
N SER A 574 -6.21 22.58 -20.16
CA SER A 574 -5.04 21.70 -20.19
C SER A 574 -3.93 22.21 -21.13
N TYR A 575 -2.67 22.04 -20.71
CA TYR A 575 -1.48 22.48 -21.47
C TYR A 575 -0.38 21.41 -21.54
N PHE A 576 0.36 21.41 -22.65
CA PHE A 576 1.49 20.51 -22.90
C PHE A 576 2.79 21.31 -23.06
N ASN A 577 3.55 21.48 -21.97
CA ASN A 577 4.76 22.32 -21.98
C ASN A 577 6.00 21.54 -22.41
N TYR A 578 6.33 21.55 -23.72
CA TYR A 578 7.46 20.79 -24.28
C TYR A 578 8.73 21.63 -24.52
N ASN A 579 9.88 21.11 -24.08
CA ASN A 579 11.20 21.75 -24.21
C ASN A 579 12.31 20.72 -24.49
N ASN A 580 12.91 20.76 -25.68
CA ASN A 580 13.89 19.76 -26.14
C ASN A 580 14.90 20.40 -27.09
N ASP A 581 15.88 21.16 -26.56
CA ASP A 581 17.27 21.07 -26.99
C ASP A 581 18.25 21.88 -26.11
N SER A 582 19.49 21.38 -26.04
CA SER A 582 20.73 22.16 -25.84
C SER A 582 20.94 23.29 -26.87
N THR A 583 20.43 23.13 -28.10
CA THR A 583 20.30 24.20 -29.13
C THR A 583 19.05 25.06 -28.95
N LYS A 584 18.36 24.93 -27.81
CA LYS A 584 17.35 25.86 -27.31
C LYS A 584 16.01 25.86 -28.10
N ASN A 585 15.49 24.69 -28.51
CA ASN A 585 14.27 24.65 -29.34
C ASN A 585 12.99 24.17 -28.60
N ILE A 586 11.90 24.94 -28.73
CA ILE A 586 10.55 24.67 -28.18
C ILE A 586 9.52 24.50 -29.32
N TRP A 587 8.67 23.48 -29.22
CA TRP A 587 7.52 23.26 -30.09
C TRP A 587 6.26 23.07 -29.23
N LEU A 588 5.27 23.95 -29.39
CA LEU A 588 4.00 23.92 -28.65
C LEU A 588 2.84 23.69 -29.62
N LYS A 589 2.07 22.61 -29.46
CA LYS A 589 0.88 22.35 -30.29
C LYS A 589 -0.38 22.39 -29.42
N THR A 590 -1.32 23.26 -29.77
CA THR A 590 -2.52 23.54 -28.97
C THR A 590 -3.80 23.46 -29.83
N ASN A 591 -4.93 23.24 -29.17
CA ASN A 591 -6.24 23.09 -29.81
C ASN A 591 -7.19 24.19 -29.31
N VAL A 592 -7.97 24.78 -30.22
CA VAL A 592 -8.76 25.99 -29.94
C VAL A 592 -10.19 25.88 -30.45
N SER A 593 -11.15 25.76 -29.53
CA SER A 593 -12.56 25.50 -29.83
C SER A 593 -13.43 26.75 -30.04
N ALA A 594 -12.92 27.93 -29.73
CA ALA A 594 -13.61 29.23 -29.85
C ALA A 594 -12.62 30.34 -30.25
N GLN A 595 -13.09 31.56 -30.57
CA GLN A 595 -12.19 32.64 -30.99
C GLN A 595 -11.31 33.09 -29.81
N SER A 596 -10.02 32.75 -29.87
CA SER A 596 -9.04 33.04 -28.83
C SER A 596 -7.76 33.67 -29.39
N SER A 597 -6.99 34.31 -28.52
CA SER A 597 -5.58 34.64 -28.81
C SER A 597 -4.71 33.48 -28.37
N ILE A 598 -3.89 32.97 -29.28
CA ILE A 598 -3.00 31.84 -29.02
C ILE A 598 -1.58 32.36 -28.94
N ASN A 599 -1.21 32.72 -27.72
CA ASN A 599 0.11 33.26 -27.42
C ASN A 599 1.11 32.10 -27.30
N ARG A 600 2.30 32.25 -27.87
CA ARG A 600 3.40 31.28 -27.70
C ARG A 600 4.70 31.99 -27.44
N THR A 601 5.20 31.81 -26.24
CA THR A 601 6.48 32.35 -25.82
C THR A 601 7.51 31.24 -25.90
N LEU A 602 8.63 31.50 -26.57
CA LEU A 602 9.83 30.68 -26.43
C LEU A 602 10.66 31.21 -25.28
N VAL A 603 11.31 30.32 -24.55
CA VAL A 603 12.20 30.65 -23.44
C VAL A 603 13.46 29.83 -23.61
N ASN A 604 14.62 30.50 -23.64
CA ASN A 604 15.83 29.92 -24.19
C ASN A 604 15.57 29.41 -25.61
N TRP A 605 15.65 30.30 -26.61
CA TRP A 605 15.74 29.97 -28.04
C TRP A 605 16.82 30.82 -28.73
N ASN A 606 17.78 30.18 -29.40
CA ASN A 606 18.84 30.87 -30.14
C ASN A 606 19.18 30.27 -31.52
N ASN A 607 18.37 29.34 -32.02
CA ASN A 607 18.39 28.89 -33.41
C ASN A 607 17.66 29.82 -34.38
N ALA A 608 17.82 29.56 -35.67
CA ALA A 608 17.20 30.32 -36.75
C ALA A 608 15.70 30.02 -37.02
N LEU A 609 14.98 29.20 -36.25
CA LEU A 609 13.71 28.61 -36.74
C LEU A 609 12.67 28.25 -35.65
N MET A 610 11.98 29.24 -35.07
CA MET A 610 10.82 28.92 -34.22
C MET A 610 9.70 28.30 -35.06
N GLN A 611 9.04 27.26 -34.56
CA GLN A 611 7.88 26.66 -35.22
C GLN A 611 6.86 26.09 -34.23
N TRP A 612 5.58 26.19 -34.59
CA TRP A 612 4.45 25.61 -33.87
C TRP A 612 3.21 25.43 -34.77
N ASN A 613 2.17 24.76 -34.24
CA ASN A 613 0.89 24.55 -34.92
C ASN A 613 -0.31 24.73 -33.99
N ASP A 614 -1.42 25.25 -34.53
CA ASP A 614 -2.73 25.19 -33.88
C ASP A 614 -3.81 24.56 -34.75
N THR A 615 -4.80 23.98 -34.08
CA THR A 615 -6.06 23.51 -34.66
C THR A 615 -7.26 24.24 -34.08
N ASN A 616 -8.38 24.19 -34.81
CA ASN A 616 -9.66 24.68 -34.36
C ASN A 616 -10.81 23.84 -34.98
N SER A 617 -11.90 23.65 -34.22
CA SER A 617 -13.05 22.82 -34.57
C SER A 617 -14.16 23.51 -35.39
N THR A 618 -14.20 24.85 -35.45
CA THR A 618 -15.30 25.61 -36.07
C THR A 618 -14.80 26.43 -37.26
N ALA A 619 -15.40 26.29 -38.45
CA ALA A 619 -14.90 27.00 -39.64
C ALA A 619 -14.99 28.54 -39.50
N GLY A 620 -13.85 29.23 -39.59
CA GLY A 620 -13.78 30.69 -39.60
C GLY A 620 -13.17 31.36 -38.37
N ILE A 621 -12.68 30.60 -37.38
CA ILE A 621 -11.98 31.20 -36.23
C ILE A 621 -10.67 31.85 -36.67
N VAL A 622 -10.40 33.04 -36.15
CA VAL A 622 -9.12 33.73 -36.30
C VAL A 622 -8.34 33.62 -35.00
N ALA A 623 -7.26 32.85 -35.00
CA ALA A 623 -6.32 32.86 -33.90
C ALA A 623 -5.42 34.09 -34.01
N ASN A 624 -5.33 34.82 -32.91
CA ASN A 624 -4.44 35.95 -32.78
C ASN A 624 -3.15 35.49 -32.11
N TYR A 625 -2.04 35.52 -32.87
CA TYR A 625 -0.74 35.03 -32.46
C TYR A 625 0.11 36.17 -31.90
N ILE A 626 0.59 35.97 -30.68
CA ILE A 626 1.57 36.85 -30.03
C ILE A 626 2.77 35.96 -29.66
N ILE A 627 3.92 36.28 -30.24
CA ILE A 627 5.12 35.45 -30.16
C ILE A 627 6.34 36.28 -29.78
N THR A 628 7.15 35.71 -28.90
CA THR A 628 8.23 36.39 -28.20
C THR A 628 9.34 35.38 -27.85
N GLY A 629 10.55 35.89 -27.57
CA GLY A 629 11.70 35.05 -27.20
C GLY A 629 12.58 34.61 -28.39
N LEU A 630 12.59 35.39 -29.47
CA LEU A 630 13.45 35.21 -30.65
C LEU A 630 14.73 36.05 -30.55
N GLN A 631 15.69 35.90 -31.48
CA GLN A 631 16.86 36.81 -31.53
C GLN A 631 16.39 38.26 -31.77
N ALA A 632 17.00 39.24 -31.09
CA ALA A 632 16.67 40.67 -31.17
C ALA A 632 17.20 41.34 -32.45
N THR A 633 16.61 42.49 -32.83
CA THR A 633 16.98 43.33 -34.01
C THR A 633 17.21 42.52 -35.29
N SER A 634 16.38 41.50 -35.48
CA SER A 634 16.61 40.40 -36.43
C SER A 634 15.37 40.18 -37.27
N ILE A 635 15.56 39.89 -38.56
CA ILE A 635 14.43 39.70 -39.47
C ILE A 635 13.94 38.26 -39.36
N TYR A 636 12.65 38.09 -39.07
CA TYR A 636 11.97 36.80 -39.11
C TYR A 636 10.90 36.81 -40.20
N ILE A 637 10.96 35.82 -41.08
CA ILE A 637 9.91 35.55 -42.07
C ILE A 637 8.90 34.63 -41.40
N ILE A 638 7.71 35.15 -41.11
CA ILE A 638 6.62 34.41 -40.48
C ILE A 638 5.57 34.10 -41.51
N TYR A 639 5.12 32.84 -41.58
CA TYR A 639 4.12 32.48 -42.56
C TYR A 639 3.32 31.28 -42.11
N ASN A 640 2.07 31.23 -42.60
CA ASN A 640 1.31 30.00 -42.64
C ASN A 640 1.97 29.07 -43.68
N ALA A 641 2.80 28.14 -43.23
CA ALA A 641 3.50 27.20 -44.10
C ALA A 641 2.55 26.25 -44.83
N SER A 642 1.32 26.07 -44.31
CA SER A 642 0.29 25.20 -44.90
C SER A 642 -0.41 25.81 -46.13
N ALA A 643 -0.13 27.06 -46.52
CA ALA A 643 -0.83 27.77 -47.61
C ALA A 643 -0.14 27.69 -49.01
N GLY A 644 0.93 26.91 -49.14
CA GLY A 644 1.80 26.88 -50.32
C GLY A 644 3.01 27.83 -50.18
N VAL A 645 4.07 27.57 -50.95
CA VAL A 645 5.40 28.20 -50.81
C VAL A 645 5.29 29.72 -50.67
N GLN A 646 5.60 30.23 -49.47
CA GLN A 646 5.57 31.65 -49.09
C GLN A 646 4.36 32.43 -49.64
N LYS A 647 3.14 31.89 -49.53
CA LYS A 647 1.93 32.64 -49.89
C LYS A 647 1.54 33.60 -48.77
N ASN A 648 1.68 34.91 -49.01
CA ASN A 648 1.45 36.01 -48.06
C ASN A 648 2.29 35.92 -46.75
N PRO A 649 3.64 35.95 -46.82
CA PRO A 649 4.49 35.91 -45.64
C PRO A 649 4.52 37.28 -44.93
N TYR A 650 4.48 37.24 -43.61
CA TYR A 650 4.72 38.39 -42.73
C TYR A 650 6.22 38.48 -42.44
N ASN A 651 6.94 39.33 -43.18
CA ASN A 651 8.27 39.73 -42.77
C ASN A 651 8.13 40.66 -41.56
N LYS A 652 8.67 40.26 -40.41
CA LYS A 652 8.66 41.04 -39.18
C LYS A 652 10.06 41.06 -38.57
N THR A 653 10.58 42.26 -38.35
CA THR A 653 11.75 42.44 -37.52
C THR A 653 11.32 42.30 -36.06
N THR A 654 12.09 41.55 -35.28
CA THR A 654 11.96 41.58 -33.82
C THR A 654 12.38 42.94 -33.29
N ASP A 655 11.72 43.41 -32.23
CA ASP A 655 12.21 44.57 -31.49
C ASP A 655 13.54 44.28 -30.78
N ALA A 656 14.09 45.26 -30.06
CA ALA A 656 15.31 45.10 -29.27
C ALA A 656 15.18 44.03 -28.17
N SER A 657 13.97 43.56 -27.87
CA SER A 657 13.65 42.58 -26.83
C SER A 657 13.29 41.20 -27.40
N GLY A 658 13.46 40.97 -28.71
CA GLY A 658 13.16 39.67 -29.34
C GLY A 658 11.66 39.38 -29.50
N ASN A 659 10.80 40.40 -29.40
CA ASN A 659 9.36 40.25 -29.55
C ASN A 659 8.93 40.41 -31.01
N LEU A 660 7.96 39.59 -31.41
CA LEU A 660 7.40 39.55 -32.74
C LEU A 660 6.03 40.25 -32.71
N PRO A 661 5.80 41.33 -33.48
CA PRO A 661 4.54 42.06 -33.47
C PRO A 661 3.33 41.13 -33.74
N PRO A 662 2.22 41.26 -32.98
CA PRO A 662 1.07 40.37 -33.10
C PRO A 662 0.57 40.20 -34.53
N PHE A 663 0.22 38.98 -34.89
CA PHE A 663 -0.30 38.65 -36.21
C PHE A 663 -1.49 37.69 -36.10
N LYS A 664 -2.49 37.87 -36.95
CA LYS A 664 -3.68 37.04 -36.96
C LYS A 664 -3.56 36.02 -38.09
N ILE A 665 -3.65 34.73 -37.78
CA ILE A 665 -3.82 33.70 -38.79
C ILE A 665 -5.21 33.09 -38.63
N ALA A 666 -5.98 33.16 -39.72
CA ALA A 666 -7.27 32.50 -39.79
C ALA A 666 -7.08 30.98 -39.69
N LEU A 667 -7.52 30.39 -38.58
CA LEU A 667 -7.52 28.96 -38.37
C LEU A 667 -8.64 28.29 -39.15
N LYS A 668 -8.34 28.00 -40.42
CA LYS A 668 -9.09 27.01 -41.19
C LYS A 668 -8.59 25.60 -40.82
N GLY A 669 -8.87 25.16 -39.60
CA GLY A 669 -8.33 23.91 -39.06
C GLY A 669 -6.84 24.02 -38.69
N ASN A 670 -6.10 22.93 -38.87
CA ASN A 670 -4.67 22.86 -38.52
C ASN A 670 -3.83 23.84 -39.36
N THR A 671 -3.10 24.73 -38.70
CA THR A 671 -2.31 25.80 -39.31
C THR A 671 -0.87 25.71 -38.80
N GLU A 672 0.08 25.46 -39.71
CA GLU A 672 1.52 25.42 -39.42
C GLU A 672 2.14 26.81 -39.52
N ILE A 673 2.85 27.21 -38.47
CA ILE A 673 3.34 28.57 -38.33
C ILE A 673 4.83 28.50 -37.99
N LYS A 674 5.62 29.01 -38.92
CA LYS A 674 7.07 29.12 -38.79
C LYS A 674 7.41 30.59 -38.62
N ALA A 675 8.40 30.89 -37.79
CA ALA A 675 9.09 32.17 -37.74
C ALA A 675 10.58 31.91 -37.98
N VAL A 676 11.05 32.20 -39.19
CA VAL A 676 12.37 31.82 -39.70
C VAL A 676 13.29 33.04 -39.70
N TYR A 677 14.38 32.99 -38.96
CA TYR A 677 15.43 34.00 -38.97
C TYR A 677 16.09 34.08 -40.35
N TYR A 678 16.20 35.29 -40.87
CA TYR A 678 16.69 35.57 -42.22
C TYR A 678 18.02 36.35 -42.23
N GLY A 679 18.37 37.01 -41.13
CA GLY A 679 19.63 37.75 -41.00
C GLY A 679 19.56 38.92 -40.02
N HIS A 680 20.74 39.46 -39.71
CA HIS A 680 20.91 40.64 -38.86
C HIS A 680 20.89 41.91 -39.73
N TYR A 681 20.16 42.94 -39.30
CA TYR A 681 19.98 44.14 -40.10
C TYR A 681 21.14 45.12 -39.89
N VAL A 682 21.93 45.37 -40.93
CA VAL A 682 23.04 46.34 -40.95
C VAL A 682 22.84 47.27 -42.16
N ALA A 683 22.78 48.59 -41.94
CA ALA A 683 22.43 49.55 -42.99
C ALA A 683 23.64 50.35 -43.49
N PRO A 684 24.06 50.12 -44.76
CA PRO A 684 24.72 51.15 -45.56
C PRO A 684 24.36 51.09 -47.07
N VAL A 685 24.62 52.08 -47.94
CA VAL A 685 24.35 53.54 -47.99
C VAL A 685 23.97 53.78 -49.48
N PRO A 686 23.04 54.68 -49.86
CA PRO A 686 22.72 54.93 -51.29
C PRO A 686 23.95 55.29 -52.14
N ALA A 687 23.88 54.96 -53.44
CA ALA A 687 24.97 55.17 -54.39
C ALA A 687 25.11 56.65 -54.78
N PRO A 688 26.32 57.18 -55.01
CA PRO A 688 26.52 58.61 -55.19
C PRO A 688 25.86 59.21 -56.43
N THR A 689 25.14 60.32 -56.25
CA THR A 689 24.59 61.12 -57.35
C THR A 689 24.58 62.61 -57.02
N CYS A 690 24.90 63.45 -58.02
CA CYS A 690 24.93 64.92 -57.96
C CYS A 690 23.56 65.61 -57.74
N SER A 691 22.62 64.98 -57.02
CA SER A 691 21.22 65.41 -56.90
C SER A 691 20.42 64.73 -55.76
N ASP A 692 21.04 63.92 -54.89
CA ASP A 692 20.32 63.13 -53.87
C ASP A 692 20.27 63.79 -52.47
N ASN A 693 20.85 64.97 -52.33
CA ASN A 693 21.02 65.77 -51.12
C ASN A 693 21.93 65.13 -50.05
N ILE A 694 22.85 64.24 -50.46
CA ILE A 694 23.80 63.56 -49.55
C ILE A 694 25.22 63.64 -50.13
N GLN A 695 26.12 64.40 -49.50
CA GLN A 695 27.53 64.45 -49.92
C GLN A 695 28.19 63.06 -49.84
N ASN A 696 28.38 62.42 -50.99
CA ASN A 696 28.96 61.08 -51.13
C ASN A 696 29.77 60.98 -52.45
N GLY A 697 30.50 59.89 -52.67
CA GLY A 697 31.36 59.76 -53.87
C GLY A 697 32.63 60.62 -53.81
N ASP A 698 32.93 61.39 -54.86
CA ASP A 698 34.06 62.33 -54.93
C ASP A 698 33.64 63.81 -54.75
N GLU A 699 32.39 64.05 -54.36
CA GLU A 699 31.79 65.37 -54.14
C GLU A 699 32.50 66.19 -53.05
N THR A 700 32.70 67.48 -53.32
CA THR A 700 33.34 68.42 -52.39
C THR A 700 32.34 69.15 -51.46
N GLY A 701 31.06 68.81 -51.55
CA GLY A 701 29.92 69.32 -50.78
C GLY A 701 28.63 68.68 -51.33
N THR A 702 27.49 68.90 -50.69
CA THR A 702 26.24 68.17 -51.02
C THR A 702 25.78 68.37 -52.47
N ASP A 703 25.72 67.27 -53.24
CA ASP A 703 25.32 67.20 -54.66
C ASP A 703 26.28 67.90 -55.64
N CYS A 704 27.53 68.17 -55.23
CA CYS A 704 28.39 69.08 -55.99
C CYS A 704 29.91 68.82 -55.85
N GLY A 705 30.67 69.29 -56.83
CA GLY A 705 32.13 69.14 -56.94
C GLY A 705 32.60 67.73 -57.24
N GLY A 706 33.92 67.54 -57.34
CA GLY A 706 34.49 66.26 -57.81
C GLY A 706 34.10 66.00 -59.27
N SER A 707 33.36 64.93 -59.50
CA SER A 707 32.74 64.59 -60.79
C SER A 707 31.41 65.31 -61.05
N CYS A 708 30.90 66.09 -60.09
CA CYS A 708 29.68 66.90 -60.14
C CYS A 708 29.98 68.41 -60.30
N ASP A 709 28.97 69.22 -60.64
CA ASP A 709 29.09 70.68 -60.78
C ASP A 709 29.59 71.33 -59.48
N ALA A 710 30.52 72.28 -59.53
CA ALA A 710 31.29 72.74 -58.36
C ALA A 710 30.45 73.34 -57.20
N CYS A 711 30.81 73.01 -55.96
CA CYS A 711 30.06 73.43 -54.77
C CYS A 711 30.16 74.90 -54.37
N SER A 712 28.99 75.44 -54.04
CA SER A 712 28.80 76.48 -53.02
C SER A 712 28.94 75.90 -51.60
N SER A 713 29.56 76.67 -50.70
CA SER A 713 30.06 76.26 -49.38
C SER A 713 29.01 76.11 -48.27
N ASP A 714 29.07 75.01 -47.49
CA ASP A 714 29.16 74.95 -45.99
C ASP A 714 28.51 73.67 -45.36
N GLY A 715 29.19 73.04 -44.37
CA GLY A 715 28.96 71.68 -43.81
C GLY A 715 27.69 71.41 -42.96
N GLY A 716 27.54 70.35 -42.13
CA GLY A 716 28.39 69.21 -41.74
C GLY A 716 27.91 68.51 -40.41
N GLY A 717 28.23 67.22 -40.18
CA GLY A 717 27.99 66.43 -38.92
C GLY A 717 26.54 65.95 -38.66
N GLY A 718 26.18 64.94 -37.83
CA GLY A 718 26.87 64.01 -36.89
C GLY A 718 25.95 63.71 -35.67
N GLY A 719 25.86 62.56 -34.97
CA GLY A 719 26.53 61.23 -34.97
C GLY A 719 25.80 60.23 -33.99
N ASP A 720 26.36 59.06 -33.66
CA ASP A 720 25.67 57.93 -32.96
C ASP A 720 26.57 57.22 -31.88
N VAL A 721 26.03 56.59 -30.81
CA VAL A 721 26.84 55.92 -29.72
C VAL A 721 26.16 54.67 -29.07
N ILE A 722 27.00 53.70 -28.70
CA ILE A 722 26.73 52.28 -28.35
C ILE A 722 26.86 51.98 -26.82
N THR A 723 26.48 50.77 -26.36
CA THR A 723 26.85 50.21 -25.02
C THR A 723 27.68 48.92 -25.14
N ASP A 724 28.63 48.70 -24.22
CA ASP A 724 29.82 47.87 -24.45
C ASP A 724 29.92 46.59 -23.59
N PHE A 725 30.69 45.60 -24.06
CA PHE A 725 30.80 44.24 -23.50
C PHE A 725 32.23 43.92 -23.05
N ILE A 726 32.45 43.56 -21.77
CA ILE A 726 33.80 43.24 -21.24
C ILE A 726 33.93 41.76 -20.88
N ARG A 727 34.89 41.10 -21.52
CA ARG A 727 35.23 39.69 -21.29
C ARG A 727 36.74 39.54 -21.07
N SER A 728 37.16 39.18 -19.86
CA SER A 728 38.50 38.61 -19.67
C SER A 728 38.58 37.68 -18.46
N THR A 729 39.01 36.45 -18.68
CA THR A 729 39.80 35.69 -17.70
C THR A 729 41.02 35.12 -18.44
N PRO A 730 42.23 35.13 -17.84
CA PRO A 730 43.39 34.49 -18.44
C PRO A 730 43.16 32.97 -18.59
N SER A 731 43.80 32.36 -19.59
CA SER A 731 43.89 30.91 -19.65
C SER A 731 44.49 30.36 -18.34
N ASN A 732 43.89 29.29 -17.81
CA ASN A 732 44.17 28.70 -16.48
C ASN A 732 43.50 29.40 -15.26
N ASN A 733 42.26 29.87 -15.38
CA ASN A 733 41.35 30.14 -14.25
C ASN A 733 40.16 29.12 -14.28
N PRO A 734 39.69 28.51 -13.17
CA PRO A 734 38.48 27.69 -13.22
C PRO A 734 37.23 28.51 -13.53
N VAL A 735 37.21 29.82 -13.22
CA VAL A 735 36.12 30.73 -13.60
C VAL A 735 36.16 30.97 -15.11
N THR A 736 35.13 30.49 -15.80
CA THR A 736 34.96 30.54 -17.26
C THR A 736 34.16 31.76 -17.72
N LYS A 737 33.25 32.26 -16.87
CA LYS A 737 32.44 33.46 -17.14
C LYS A 737 32.18 34.24 -15.86
N VAL A 738 32.27 35.56 -15.94
CA VAL A 738 31.59 36.46 -15.00
C VAL A 738 30.70 37.37 -15.85
N GLU A 739 29.42 37.42 -15.52
CA GLU A 739 28.41 38.23 -16.20
C GLU A 739 27.76 39.15 -15.18
N ILE A 740 27.50 40.40 -15.58
CA ILE A 740 27.15 41.48 -14.66
C ILE A 740 26.14 42.38 -15.34
N TYR A 741 25.01 42.59 -14.67
CA TYR A 741 24.00 43.56 -15.03
C TYR A 741 24.07 44.68 -13.99
N LEU A 742 24.26 45.92 -14.46
CA LEU A 742 24.33 47.10 -13.60
C LEU A 742 23.01 47.88 -13.69
N LYS A 743 22.58 48.46 -12.57
CA LYS A 743 21.30 49.19 -12.44
C LYS A 743 21.25 50.48 -13.28
N SER A 744 22.39 50.95 -13.77
CA SER A 744 22.52 52.14 -14.62
C SER A 744 23.74 52.03 -15.52
N SER A 745 23.74 52.75 -16.64
CA SER A 745 24.95 52.90 -17.47
C SER A 745 26.08 53.57 -16.67
N MET A 746 27.29 53.02 -16.77
CA MET A 746 28.46 53.41 -15.99
C MET A 746 29.66 53.49 -16.92
N THR A 747 30.60 54.41 -16.66
CA THR A 747 31.79 54.58 -17.51
C THR A 747 32.84 53.51 -17.19
N ASN A 748 33.14 52.64 -18.16
CA ASN A 748 34.18 51.60 -18.09
C ASN A 748 34.11 50.68 -16.83
N PRO A 749 32.96 50.05 -16.51
CA PRO A 749 32.87 49.11 -15.40
C PRO A 749 33.67 47.84 -15.71
N ALA A 750 34.60 47.45 -14.83
CA ALA A 750 35.48 46.31 -15.09
C ALA A 750 35.58 45.36 -13.89
N VAL A 751 35.73 44.07 -14.17
CA VAL A 751 35.97 43.03 -13.17
C VAL A 751 37.22 42.23 -13.50
N SER A 752 37.94 41.85 -12.45
CA SER A 752 39.11 40.99 -12.50
C SER A 752 38.90 39.77 -11.59
N VAL A 753 39.36 38.60 -12.03
CA VAL A 753 39.26 37.33 -11.29
C VAL A 753 40.66 36.81 -11.01
N THR A 754 41.04 36.78 -9.73
CA THR A 754 42.36 36.36 -9.27
C THR A 754 42.27 35.04 -8.52
N LYS A 755 43.01 34.01 -8.95
CA LYS A 755 43.23 32.79 -8.16
C LYS A 755 44.02 33.13 -6.89
N LYS A 756 43.59 32.60 -5.74
CA LYS A 756 44.33 32.67 -4.47
C LYS A 756 44.69 31.27 -4.01
N GLN A 757 45.92 31.08 -3.50
CA GLN A 757 46.32 29.78 -2.91
C GLN A 757 45.72 29.60 -1.50
N SER A 758 45.57 30.70 -0.76
CA SER A 758 44.97 30.76 0.57
C SER A 758 44.31 32.13 0.81
N VAL A 759 43.60 32.26 1.92
CA VAL A 759 43.01 33.50 2.43
C VAL A 759 43.51 33.77 3.86
N SER A 760 43.48 35.03 4.30
CA SER A 760 43.95 35.46 5.62
C SER A 760 42.93 35.29 6.76
N PHE A 761 41.76 34.74 6.46
CA PHE A 761 40.66 34.47 7.39
C PHE A 761 40.32 32.97 7.40
N ALA A 762 39.48 32.55 8.35
CA ALA A 762 39.16 31.13 8.56
C ALA A 762 38.66 30.45 7.27
N ALA A 763 39.12 29.23 7.03
CA ALA A 763 38.68 28.42 5.88
C ALA A 763 37.20 28.01 6.02
N PRO A 764 36.47 27.79 4.91
CA PRO A 764 35.10 27.31 4.96
C PRO A 764 35.05 25.85 5.44
N PRO A 765 33.92 25.39 6.01
CA PRO A 765 33.70 23.96 6.24
C PRO A 765 33.59 23.23 4.89
N ASN A 766 34.16 22.01 4.83
CA ASN A 766 34.36 21.15 3.66
C ASN A 766 35.60 21.47 2.79
N LYS A 767 35.95 20.58 1.86
CA LYS A 767 37.19 20.66 1.07
C LYS A 767 37.13 21.76 0.01
N VAL A 768 38.11 22.65 -0.01
CA VAL A 768 38.22 23.71 -1.02
C VAL A 768 38.99 23.20 -2.24
N TYR A 769 38.43 23.41 -3.43
CA TYR A 769 39.09 23.17 -4.72
C TYR A 769 39.98 24.36 -5.13
N GLN A 770 39.47 25.59 -4.97
CA GLN A 770 40.20 26.81 -5.32
C GLN A 770 39.60 28.02 -4.56
N TYR A 771 40.45 28.85 -3.95
CA TYR A 771 40.08 30.19 -3.51
C TYR A 771 40.22 31.20 -4.67
N LEU A 772 39.33 32.18 -4.69
CA LEU A 772 39.22 33.22 -5.70
C LEU A 772 39.03 34.57 -5.02
N GLU A 773 39.57 35.63 -5.60
CA GLU A 773 39.18 37.01 -5.32
C GLU A 773 38.61 37.60 -6.61
N ILE A 774 37.40 38.16 -6.54
CA ILE A 774 36.81 38.89 -7.66
C ILE A 774 36.74 40.36 -7.25
N SER A 775 37.47 41.20 -7.98
CA SER A 775 37.61 42.62 -7.70
C SER A 775 36.95 43.43 -8.81
N LYS A 776 36.24 44.48 -8.41
CA LYS A 776 35.48 45.40 -9.26
C LYS A 776 36.20 46.75 -9.37
N ASN A 777 36.07 47.40 -10.51
CA ASN A 777 36.60 48.74 -10.78
C ASN A 777 35.51 49.59 -11.46
N ASN A 778 35.44 50.87 -11.11
CA ASN A 778 34.42 51.84 -11.57
C ASN A 778 32.95 51.50 -11.25
N PHE A 779 32.67 50.58 -10.30
CA PHE A 779 31.33 50.36 -9.72
C PHE A 779 31.40 49.69 -8.34
N ASN A 780 30.31 49.76 -7.56
CA ASN A 780 30.15 49.16 -6.23
C ASN A 780 29.20 47.96 -6.25
N ASN A 781 29.18 47.16 -5.17
CA ASN A 781 28.26 46.01 -5.08
C ASN A 781 26.79 46.45 -5.04
N SER A 782 26.49 47.68 -4.59
CA SER A 782 25.15 48.29 -4.63
C SER A 782 24.60 48.47 -6.04
N ASP A 783 25.49 48.65 -7.01
CA ASP A 783 25.19 49.09 -8.37
C ASP A 783 24.92 47.87 -9.29
N ILE A 784 25.25 46.67 -8.80
CA ILE A 784 24.93 45.39 -9.42
C ILE A 784 23.44 45.12 -9.23
N ASP A 785 22.74 44.84 -10.33
CA ASP A 785 21.38 44.31 -10.31
C ASP A 785 21.42 42.78 -10.23
N GLU A 786 22.23 42.16 -11.10
CA GLU A 786 22.51 40.73 -11.08
C GLU A 786 23.98 40.46 -11.44
N ALA A 787 24.59 39.46 -10.80
CA ALA A 787 25.91 38.94 -11.19
C ALA A 787 25.95 37.41 -11.14
N LEU A 788 26.50 36.81 -12.20
CA LEU A 788 26.61 35.37 -12.40
C LEU A 788 28.08 34.95 -12.56
N ILE A 789 28.50 33.88 -11.87
CA ILE A 789 29.85 33.32 -11.94
C ILE A 789 29.75 31.87 -12.40
N GLU A 790 30.28 31.58 -13.59
CA GLU A 790 30.44 30.23 -14.11
C GLU A 790 31.86 29.72 -13.84
N PHE A 791 32.00 28.48 -13.37
CA PHE A 791 33.30 27.88 -13.05
C PHE A 791 33.34 26.37 -13.29
N THR A 792 34.56 25.82 -13.42
CA THR A 792 34.82 24.41 -13.76
C THR A 792 35.60 23.69 -12.65
N VAL A 793 35.27 22.42 -12.43
CA VAL A 793 35.98 21.51 -11.51
C VAL A 793 36.42 20.27 -12.27
N ASN A 794 37.68 19.86 -12.11
CA ASN A 794 38.23 18.67 -12.75
C ASN A 794 37.66 17.39 -12.12
N LYS A 795 37.10 16.50 -12.92
CA LYS A 795 36.49 15.24 -12.44
C LYS A 795 37.45 14.36 -11.64
N SER A 796 38.75 14.37 -11.98
CA SER A 796 39.75 13.61 -11.20
C SER A 796 39.89 14.13 -9.76
N TRP A 797 39.70 15.44 -9.52
CA TRP A 797 39.69 16.00 -8.16
C TRP A 797 38.43 15.59 -7.39
N ILE A 798 37.27 15.57 -8.04
CA ILE A 798 35.99 15.15 -7.45
C ILE A 798 36.08 13.72 -6.93
N VAL A 799 36.56 12.80 -7.78
CA VAL A 799 36.74 11.38 -7.45
C VAL A 799 37.79 11.19 -6.36
N SER A 800 39.01 11.74 -6.52
CA SER A 800 40.09 11.58 -5.54
C SER A 800 39.81 12.22 -4.17
N ASN A 801 38.78 13.06 -4.05
CA ASN A 801 38.38 13.68 -2.79
C ASN A 801 37.04 13.17 -2.22
N ASN A 802 36.41 12.16 -2.85
CA ASN A 802 35.12 11.58 -2.47
C ASN A 802 33.98 12.62 -2.33
N ILE A 803 33.92 13.56 -3.30
CA ILE A 803 33.01 14.70 -3.27
C ILE A 803 31.63 14.32 -3.84
N THR A 804 30.57 14.55 -3.05
CA THR A 804 29.17 14.28 -3.44
C THR A 804 28.41 15.51 -3.92
N SER A 805 28.80 16.71 -3.51
CA SER A 805 28.24 17.95 -4.03
C SER A 805 29.27 19.08 -4.09
N ILE A 806 29.10 19.98 -5.07
CA ILE A 806 29.97 21.12 -5.32
C ILE A 806 29.14 22.40 -5.28
N TYR A 807 29.66 23.43 -4.61
CA TYR A 807 29.05 24.75 -4.56
C TYR A 807 30.11 25.86 -4.49
N LEU A 808 29.76 27.05 -4.97
CA LEU A 808 30.53 28.26 -4.71
C LEU A 808 30.09 28.85 -3.37
N SER A 809 31.04 29.36 -2.59
CA SER A 809 30.75 30.15 -1.39
C SER A 809 31.40 31.51 -1.49
N ARG A 810 30.70 32.56 -1.05
CA ARG A 810 31.17 33.94 -0.96
C ARG A 810 31.50 34.27 0.48
N TYR A 811 32.60 35.00 0.69
CA TYR A 811 32.95 35.54 2.01
C TYR A 811 32.32 36.92 2.22
N ASP A 812 31.53 37.05 3.29
CA ASP A 812 30.93 38.30 3.76
C ASP A 812 30.72 38.22 5.28
N ASN A 813 31.73 38.64 6.05
CA ASN A 813 31.84 38.43 7.50
C ASN A 813 31.71 36.95 7.95
N GLY A 814 31.89 36.02 7.02
CA GLY A 814 31.65 34.58 7.15
C GLY A 814 31.47 33.94 5.77
N TRP A 815 31.55 32.61 5.69
CA TRP A 815 31.36 31.89 4.42
C TRP A 815 29.88 31.57 4.18
N ILE A 816 29.31 32.18 3.16
CA ILE A 816 27.91 31.98 2.74
C ILE A 816 27.91 31.09 1.49
N ALA A 817 27.23 29.94 1.53
CA ALA A 817 27.06 29.10 0.34
C ALA A 817 26.09 29.77 -0.64
N LEU A 818 26.48 29.84 -1.92
CA LEU A 818 25.64 30.39 -2.99
C LEU A 818 24.86 29.27 -3.68
N ASN A 819 23.65 29.58 -4.14
CA ASN A 819 22.88 28.69 -4.98
C ASN A 819 23.69 28.38 -6.25
N THR A 820 24.17 27.14 -6.35
CA THR A 820 25.09 26.70 -7.40
C THR A 820 24.41 25.60 -8.20
N GLN A 821 24.27 25.82 -9.49
CA GLN A 821 23.59 24.92 -10.43
C GLN A 821 24.62 24.25 -11.35
N LEU A 822 24.38 22.98 -11.70
CA LEU A 822 25.14 22.27 -12.71
C LEU A 822 24.77 22.81 -14.10
N VAL A 823 25.77 23.25 -14.88
CA VAL A 823 25.57 23.80 -16.23
C VAL A 823 25.85 22.76 -17.30
N ASN A 824 26.98 22.05 -17.19
CA ASN A 824 27.41 21.06 -18.17
C ASN A 824 28.41 20.07 -17.55
N SER A 825 28.60 18.91 -18.17
CA SER A 825 29.63 17.95 -17.78
C SER A 825 30.30 17.34 -19.01
N THR A 826 31.62 17.50 -19.10
CA THR A 826 32.50 16.91 -20.13
C THR A 826 33.25 15.72 -19.56
N GLU A 827 34.02 14.97 -20.37
CA GLU A 827 34.86 13.88 -19.86
C GLU A 827 35.85 14.32 -18.78
N LYS A 828 36.38 15.55 -18.87
CA LYS A 828 37.46 16.05 -18.00
C LYS A 828 37.00 17.02 -16.90
N TYR A 829 35.99 17.85 -17.19
CA TYR A 829 35.52 18.91 -16.29
C TYR A 829 34.00 18.90 -16.14
N THR A 830 33.53 19.25 -14.94
CA THR A 830 32.13 19.59 -14.68
C THR A 830 32.01 21.10 -14.47
N THR A 831 31.08 21.74 -15.17
CA THR A 831 30.85 23.19 -15.16
C THR A 831 29.63 23.52 -14.31
N TYR A 832 29.78 24.50 -13.43
CA TYR A 832 28.75 25.00 -12.52
C TYR A 832 28.58 26.50 -12.67
N SER A 833 27.42 27.03 -12.29
CA SER A 833 27.15 28.47 -12.25
C SER A 833 26.49 28.84 -10.93
N ALA A 834 26.88 29.98 -10.37
CA ALA A 834 26.32 30.52 -9.13
C ALA A 834 26.01 32.01 -9.28
N GLN A 835 24.81 32.41 -8.87
CA GLN A 835 24.42 33.82 -8.77
C GLN A 835 25.02 34.41 -7.48
N THR A 836 25.48 35.67 -7.52
CA THR A 836 26.06 36.35 -6.36
C THR A 836 25.49 37.76 -6.18
N PRO A 837 25.16 38.20 -4.94
CA PRO A 837 24.72 39.57 -4.67
C PRO A 837 25.87 40.61 -4.73
N GLY A 838 27.10 40.18 -5.03
CA GLY A 838 28.22 41.08 -5.29
C GLY A 838 29.58 40.41 -5.17
N PHE A 839 30.65 41.16 -5.43
CA PHE A 839 32.01 40.62 -5.49
C PHE A 839 32.77 40.80 -4.17
N SER A 840 33.60 39.79 -3.86
CA SER A 840 34.37 39.59 -2.63
C SER A 840 35.40 38.45 -2.88
N TYR A 841 35.89 37.81 -1.82
CA TYR A 841 36.52 36.49 -1.89
C TYR A 841 35.47 35.39 -2.06
N PHE A 842 35.85 34.33 -2.78
CA PHE A 842 35.04 33.13 -3.00
C PHE A 842 35.88 31.86 -2.81
N ALA A 843 35.21 30.75 -2.55
CA ALA A 843 35.78 29.41 -2.53
C ALA A 843 34.89 28.45 -3.32
N ILE A 844 35.48 27.70 -4.25
CA ILE A 844 34.84 26.53 -4.85
C ILE A 844 35.00 25.38 -3.85
N ILE A 845 33.90 24.82 -3.35
CA ILE A 845 33.89 23.85 -2.24
C ILE A 845 33.25 22.55 -2.70
N GLY A 846 33.88 21.43 -2.33
CA GLY A 846 33.32 20.09 -2.42
C GLY A 846 32.94 19.54 -1.05
N LYS A 847 31.70 19.10 -0.87
CA LYS A 847 31.25 18.34 0.30
C LYS A 847 31.61 16.87 0.09
N ALA A 848 32.41 16.30 0.98
CA ALA A 848 32.75 14.88 0.97
C ALA A 848 31.69 14.04 1.72
N VAL A 849 31.64 12.73 1.44
CA VAL A 849 30.96 11.77 2.32
C VAL A 849 31.57 11.88 3.72
N GLN A 850 30.76 12.16 4.74
CA GLN A 850 31.20 11.95 6.12
C GLN A 850 31.11 10.45 6.42
N THR A 851 32.25 9.76 6.36
CA THR A 851 32.36 8.46 7.01
C THR A 851 32.14 8.63 8.52
N PRO A 852 31.47 7.68 9.19
CA PRO A 852 31.37 7.70 10.64
C PRO A 852 32.77 7.78 11.26
N LYS A 853 32.96 8.65 12.26
CA LYS A 853 34.16 8.59 13.10
C LYS A 853 34.08 7.33 13.94
N THR A 854 34.83 6.30 13.57
CA THR A 854 35.05 5.11 14.39
C THR A 854 35.63 5.52 15.75
N PRO A 855 35.10 5.01 16.88
CA PRO A 855 35.72 5.18 18.19
C PRO A 855 37.13 4.57 18.26
N GLU A 856 37.94 5.08 19.19
CA GLU A 856 39.35 4.67 19.38
C GLU A 856 39.54 3.20 19.75
N GLN A 857 40.76 2.70 19.50
CA GLN A 857 41.20 1.33 19.73
C GLN A 857 40.97 0.85 21.17
N ILE A 858 40.56 -0.42 21.29
CA ILE A 858 40.97 -1.28 22.41
C ILE A 858 41.98 -2.27 21.85
N LEU A 859 43.07 -2.49 22.58
CA LEU A 859 44.22 -3.31 22.20
C LEU A 859 43.91 -4.81 22.32
N GLU A 860 44.27 -5.60 21.31
CA GLU A 860 44.52 -7.04 21.44
C GLU A 860 46.03 -7.32 21.34
N PRO A 861 46.58 -8.25 22.15
CA PRO A 861 47.92 -8.83 21.96
C PRO A 861 47.88 -10.09 21.05
N PRO A 862 49.03 -10.55 20.50
CA PRO A 862 49.07 -10.98 19.09
C PRO A 862 49.42 -12.46 18.80
N GLU A 863 49.16 -12.84 17.53
CA GLU A 863 49.88 -13.84 16.68
C GLU A 863 49.85 -15.34 17.11
N GLU A 864 50.07 -16.34 16.24
CA GLU A 864 50.88 -16.40 15.01
C GLU A 864 50.48 -17.58 14.06
N ASN A 865 51.09 -17.62 12.86
CA ASN A 865 51.13 -18.69 11.81
C ASN A 865 49.91 -18.78 10.86
N SER A 866 49.99 -18.45 9.55
CA SER A 866 50.89 -18.89 8.44
C SER A 866 50.54 -20.30 7.92
N ALA A 867 50.55 -20.60 6.62
CA ALA A 867 51.01 -19.86 5.44
C ALA A 867 50.17 -20.23 4.18
N ASP A 868 50.39 -19.50 3.08
CA ASP A 868 50.53 -19.90 1.65
C ASP A 868 49.86 -21.23 1.15
N ASP A 869 49.36 -21.32 -0.09
CA ASP A 869 49.92 -20.72 -1.31
C ASP A 869 48.88 -20.51 -2.43
N ALA A 870 49.30 -19.87 -3.53
CA ALA A 870 48.43 -19.30 -4.56
C ALA A 870 48.33 -20.09 -5.88
N GLU A 871 47.63 -19.47 -6.84
CA GLU A 871 47.61 -19.73 -8.30
C GLU A 871 46.78 -20.94 -8.81
N ASN A 872 45.69 -20.75 -9.58
CA ASN A 872 45.49 -20.07 -10.88
C ASN A 872 45.65 -21.04 -12.07
N THR A 873 44.56 -21.30 -12.81
CA THR A 873 44.50 -21.01 -14.27
C THR A 873 43.10 -21.20 -14.83
N SER A 874 42.75 -20.33 -15.77
CA SER A 874 41.50 -20.29 -16.52
C SER A 874 41.66 -20.94 -17.91
N LEU A 875 40.54 -20.90 -18.68
CA LEU A 875 40.38 -21.13 -20.14
C LEU A 875 39.82 -22.52 -20.51
N ASP A 876 39.01 -22.67 -21.56
CA ASP A 876 38.09 -21.78 -22.30
C ASP A 876 37.32 -22.64 -23.32
N SER A 877 36.10 -22.22 -23.71
CA SER A 877 35.35 -22.58 -24.95
C SER A 877 35.14 -24.08 -25.30
N THR A 878 34.20 -24.51 -26.16
CA THR A 878 33.19 -23.85 -27.02
C THR A 878 31.97 -24.78 -27.20
N ASN A 879 30.85 -24.22 -27.69
CA ASN A 879 29.83 -24.80 -28.62
C ASN A 879 29.86 -26.33 -28.94
N ASP A 880 28.72 -27.02 -29.07
CA ASP A 880 27.62 -26.65 -29.97
C ASP A 880 26.24 -27.25 -29.62
N ASN A 881 25.24 -26.97 -30.45
CA ASN A 881 23.81 -26.96 -30.15
C ASN A 881 22.99 -27.98 -30.99
N ILE A 882 21.69 -28.14 -30.65
CA ILE A 882 20.60 -28.75 -31.46
C ILE A 882 20.60 -30.29 -31.57
N ASP A 883 19.63 -30.97 -30.94
CA ASP A 883 18.39 -31.35 -31.65
C ASP A 883 17.23 -31.81 -30.73
N THR A 884 16.00 -31.58 -31.20
CA THR A 884 14.70 -32.11 -30.72
C THR A 884 13.84 -32.30 -31.97
N PRO A 885 12.86 -33.24 -32.11
CA PRO A 885 11.63 -33.23 -31.28
C PRO A 885 10.82 -34.57 -31.16
N TYR A 886 9.62 -34.47 -30.56
CA TYR A 886 8.34 -35.22 -30.81
C TYR A 886 7.63 -35.98 -29.65
N SER A 887 6.59 -35.30 -29.12
CA SER A 887 5.18 -35.72 -28.89
C SER A 887 4.75 -36.94 -28.05
N ASN A 888 3.90 -36.65 -27.04
CA ASN A 888 2.56 -37.19 -26.71
C ASN A 888 2.17 -38.61 -27.22
N THR A 889 1.61 -39.54 -26.43
CA THR A 889 0.30 -39.42 -25.71
C THR A 889 0.02 -40.56 -24.69
N ALA A 890 -0.78 -40.20 -23.67
CA ALA A 890 -1.89 -40.94 -23.02
C ALA A 890 -1.75 -42.36 -22.36
N ALA A 891 -2.10 -42.36 -21.06
CA ALA A 891 -3.00 -43.29 -20.33
C ALA A 891 -2.69 -44.80 -20.21
N ASN A 892 -2.46 -45.27 -18.97
CA ASN A 892 -3.44 -46.08 -18.21
C ASN A 892 -2.96 -46.36 -16.77
N GLU A 893 -3.88 -46.27 -15.81
CA GLU A 893 -3.80 -46.96 -14.51
C GLU A 893 -4.17 -48.45 -14.71
N PRO A 894 -3.81 -49.43 -13.83
CA PRO A 894 -4.17 -49.33 -12.40
C PRO A 894 -3.26 -50.04 -11.36
N ASP A 895 -3.69 -49.84 -10.11
CA ASP A 895 -3.70 -50.78 -8.98
C ASP A 895 -2.50 -50.86 -8.02
N THR A 896 -2.86 -51.33 -6.83
CA THR A 896 -2.30 -51.14 -5.51
C THR A 896 -1.28 -52.21 -5.12
N THR A 897 -0.36 -51.86 -4.22
CA THR A 897 0.06 -52.71 -3.08
C THR A 897 1.01 -51.95 -2.16
N ILE A 898 0.71 -51.94 -0.85
CA ILE A 898 1.54 -51.32 0.19
C ILE A 898 2.21 -52.45 1.01
N PRO A 899 3.54 -52.50 1.16
CA PRO A 899 4.20 -53.33 2.15
C PRO A 899 4.17 -52.64 3.53
N SER A 900 3.69 -53.35 4.55
CA SER A 900 3.66 -52.88 5.93
C SER A 900 5.02 -53.05 6.63
N GLY A 901 5.44 -52.03 7.38
CA GLY A 901 6.62 -52.09 8.25
C GLY A 901 6.48 -51.10 9.41
N THR A 902 6.06 -51.60 10.58
CA THR A 902 5.84 -50.77 11.78
C THR A 902 7.01 -50.88 12.77
N THR A 903 7.66 -49.75 13.05
CA THR A 903 8.55 -49.57 14.22
C THR A 903 8.00 -48.47 15.12
N SER A 904 7.78 -48.80 16.39
CA SER A 904 7.05 -47.97 17.35
C SER A 904 7.94 -46.90 18.01
N TYR A 905 7.51 -45.64 17.93
CA TYR A 905 8.07 -44.50 18.69
C TYR A 905 7.03 -43.84 19.63
N GLY A 906 5.98 -44.58 20.02
CA GLY A 906 4.84 -44.02 20.77
C GLY A 906 5.19 -43.31 22.09
N TRP A 907 6.25 -43.75 22.77
CA TRP A 907 6.68 -43.20 24.06
C TRP A 907 7.30 -41.79 23.98
N ILE A 908 7.90 -41.42 22.84
CA ILE A 908 8.52 -40.09 22.68
C ILE A 908 7.45 -39.02 22.46
N ILE A 909 6.40 -39.33 21.69
CA ILE A 909 5.27 -38.41 21.45
C ILE A 909 4.50 -38.17 22.76
N ALA A 910 4.30 -39.20 23.59
CA ALA A 910 3.65 -39.08 24.90
C ALA A 910 4.43 -38.17 25.88
N LEU A 911 5.77 -38.23 25.89
CA LEU A 911 6.58 -37.36 26.74
C LEU A 911 6.54 -35.89 26.28
N ILE A 912 6.50 -35.64 24.96
CA ILE A 912 6.42 -34.28 24.41
C ILE A 912 5.04 -33.66 24.69
N THR A 913 3.94 -34.42 24.54
CA THR A 913 2.58 -33.90 24.85
C THR A 913 2.39 -33.62 26.34
N VAL A 914 2.92 -34.47 27.24
CA VAL A 914 2.87 -34.18 28.68
C VAL A 914 3.67 -32.92 29.03
N ALA A 915 4.87 -32.75 28.46
CA ALA A 915 5.68 -31.56 28.69
C ALA A 915 5.00 -30.27 28.19
N SER A 916 4.36 -30.28 27.03
CA SER A 916 3.64 -29.11 26.51
C SER A 916 2.40 -28.75 27.32
N ILE A 917 1.69 -29.73 27.90
CA ILE A 917 0.58 -29.50 28.83
C ILE A 917 1.06 -28.80 30.11
N PHE A 918 2.17 -29.25 30.72
CA PHE A 918 2.71 -28.59 31.92
C PHE A 918 3.16 -27.14 31.64
N ILE A 919 3.73 -26.87 30.46
CA ILE A 919 4.09 -25.51 30.05
C ILE A 919 2.84 -24.63 29.84
N ALA A 920 1.81 -25.14 29.17
CA ALA A 920 0.55 -24.42 28.96
C ALA A 920 -0.16 -24.09 30.29
N VAL A 921 -0.18 -25.04 31.25
CA VAL A 921 -0.72 -24.83 32.60
C VAL A 921 0.10 -23.78 33.37
N ALA A 922 1.43 -23.79 33.26
CA ALA A 922 2.27 -22.75 33.86
C ALA A 922 1.97 -21.34 33.31
N PHE A 923 1.84 -21.20 31.98
CA PHE A 923 1.44 -19.93 31.36
C PHE A 923 0.03 -19.48 31.77
N TYR A 924 -0.94 -20.39 31.85
CA TYR A 924 -2.30 -20.11 32.33
C TYR A 924 -2.31 -19.51 33.76
N PHE A 925 -1.52 -20.09 34.67
CA PHE A 925 -1.42 -19.55 36.03
C PHE A 925 -0.67 -18.20 36.11
N ILE A 926 0.30 -17.95 35.23
CA ILE A 926 0.99 -16.65 35.12
C ILE A 926 0.04 -15.57 34.60
N ASP A 927 -0.70 -15.84 33.52
CA ASP A 927 -1.71 -14.92 32.96
C ASP A 927 -2.82 -14.61 33.98
N ARG A 928 -3.38 -15.63 34.64
CA ARG A 928 -4.41 -15.45 35.67
C ARG A 928 -3.92 -14.59 36.84
N LYS A 929 -2.63 -14.65 37.18
CA LYS A 929 -2.00 -13.81 38.22
C LYS A 929 -1.79 -12.37 37.76
N ASN A 930 -1.47 -12.16 36.48
CA ASN A 930 -1.34 -10.82 35.88
C ASN A 930 -2.70 -10.13 35.68
N LYS A 931 -3.74 -10.86 35.23
CA LYS A 931 -5.12 -10.35 35.09
C LYS A 931 -5.69 -9.84 36.41
N LYS A 932 -5.51 -10.58 37.52
CA LYS A 932 -5.90 -10.10 38.87
C LYS A 932 -5.15 -8.82 39.30
N LYS A 933 -3.87 -8.71 38.95
CA LYS A 933 -3.04 -7.53 39.27
C LYS A 933 -3.45 -6.29 38.46
N ASN A 934 -3.95 -6.48 37.25
CA ASN A 934 -4.48 -5.40 36.41
C ASN A 934 -5.91 -5.00 36.78
N GLN A 935 -6.79 -5.94 37.16
CA GLN A 935 -8.13 -5.62 37.68
C GLN A 935 -8.05 -4.71 38.92
N GLN A 936 -7.16 -4.99 39.88
CA GLN A 936 -6.95 -4.12 41.05
C GLN A 936 -6.44 -2.71 40.68
N LYS A 937 -5.73 -2.52 39.56
CA LYS A 937 -5.35 -1.18 39.06
C LYS A 937 -6.52 -0.44 38.40
N ILE A 938 -7.45 -1.16 37.77
CA ILE A 938 -8.60 -0.59 37.07
C ILE A 938 -9.69 -0.14 38.05
N GLU A 939 -9.88 -0.84 39.17
CA GLU A 939 -10.83 -0.43 40.22
C GLU A 939 -10.42 0.86 40.93
N MET A 940 -9.12 1.15 41.07
CA MET A 940 -8.63 2.42 41.64
C MET A 940 -8.82 3.63 40.72
N ALA A 941 -9.25 3.45 39.47
CA ALA A 941 -9.39 4.52 38.48
C ALA A 941 -10.85 5.01 38.29
N LYS A 942 -11.84 4.47 39.02
CA LYS A 942 -13.26 4.82 38.86
C LYS A 942 -13.80 5.70 40.01
N GLN A 943 -13.64 7.02 39.86
CA GLN A 943 -14.58 8.01 40.41
C GLN A 943 -15.01 8.99 39.30
N PRO A 944 -16.23 9.55 39.35
CA PRO A 944 -16.91 10.01 38.14
C PRO A 944 -16.65 11.49 37.79
N GLN A 945 -16.44 11.76 36.51
CA GLN A 945 -16.85 13.04 35.90
C GLN A 945 -17.88 12.77 34.81
N GLN A 946 -19.10 13.23 35.05
CA GLN A 946 -20.24 13.06 34.16
C GLN A 946 -20.55 14.40 33.49
N LYS A 947 -20.49 14.44 32.16
CA LYS A 947 -20.99 15.57 31.35
C LYS A 947 -21.87 15.02 30.24
N LEU A 948 -23.18 15.21 30.37
CA LEU A 948 -24.14 14.76 29.36
C LEU A 948 -23.95 15.56 28.06
N ILE A 949 -24.10 14.87 26.93
CA ILE A 949 -24.32 15.48 25.61
C ILE A 949 -25.76 15.14 25.20
N ASP A 950 -26.50 16.13 24.70
CA ASP A 950 -27.92 16.02 24.36
C ASP A 950 -28.14 15.08 23.15
N PRO A 951 -28.99 14.03 23.27
CA PRO A 951 -29.31 13.13 22.16
C PRO A 951 -29.84 13.83 20.90
N LYS A 952 -30.46 15.02 21.01
CA LYS A 952 -30.97 15.75 19.85
C LYS A 952 -29.88 16.33 18.94
N MET A 953 -28.68 16.61 19.47
CA MET A 953 -27.55 17.04 18.63
C MET A 953 -26.95 15.88 17.82
N ALA A 954 -26.94 14.66 18.36
CA ALA A 954 -26.39 13.49 17.68
C ALA A 954 -27.18 13.13 16.41
N SER A 955 -28.51 13.06 16.49
CA SER A 955 -29.35 12.81 15.30
C SER A 955 -29.28 13.92 14.26
N ALA A 956 -29.09 15.19 14.68
CA ALA A 956 -28.92 16.31 13.75
C ALA A 956 -27.58 16.22 12.97
N TYR A 957 -26.51 15.76 13.62
CA TYR A 957 -25.19 15.56 13.00
C TYR A 957 -25.15 14.34 12.05
N ILE A 958 -25.86 13.26 12.40
CA ILE A 958 -25.96 12.06 11.55
C ILE A 958 -26.79 12.35 10.30
N ASN A 959 -27.94 13.03 10.44
CA ASN A 959 -28.80 13.35 9.30
C ASN A 959 -28.18 14.38 8.34
N SER A 960 -27.35 15.31 8.82
CA SER A 960 -26.63 16.23 7.93
C SER A 960 -25.52 15.55 7.12
N ARG A 961 -24.79 14.59 7.73
CA ARG A 961 -23.82 13.75 7.02
C ARG A 961 -24.47 12.86 5.96
N LYS A 962 -25.62 12.24 6.28
CA LYS A 962 -26.31 11.34 5.35
C LYS A 962 -26.81 12.07 4.11
N LYS A 963 -27.38 13.27 4.30
CA LYS A 963 -27.83 14.14 3.20
C LYS A 963 -26.68 14.58 2.27
N VAL A 964 -25.51 14.93 2.83
CA VAL A 964 -24.32 15.29 2.02
C VAL A 964 -23.78 14.11 1.20
N PHE A 965 -23.94 12.88 1.69
CA PHE A 965 -23.56 11.66 0.95
C PHE A 965 -24.54 11.36 -0.20
N GLU A 966 -25.85 11.43 0.09
CA GLU A 966 -26.91 11.22 -0.91
C GLU A 966 -26.90 12.31 -2.01
N GLU A 967 -26.57 13.57 -1.68
CA GLU A 967 -26.41 14.66 -2.66
C GLU A 967 -25.19 14.44 -3.58
N ALA A 968 -24.05 14.00 -3.05
CA ALA A 968 -22.84 13.73 -3.84
C ALA A 968 -22.99 12.52 -4.79
N GLU A 969 -23.64 11.45 -4.34
CA GLU A 969 -23.91 10.27 -5.17
C GLU A 969 -24.92 10.57 -6.29
N THR A 970 -25.89 11.47 -6.01
CA THR A 970 -26.87 11.94 -7.00
C THR A 970 -26.23 12.86 -8.05
N GLU A 971 -25.33 13.77 -7.68
CA GLU A 971 -24.60 14.60 -8.66
C GLU A 971 -23.71 13.77 -9.59
N TYR A 972 -23.02 12.74 -9.06
CA TYR A 972 -22.23 11.81 -9.85
C TYR A 972 -23.08 11.02 -10.87
N LEU A 973 -24.26 10.53 -10.45
CA LEU A 973 -25.19 9.84 -11.36
C LEU A 973 -25.75 10.79 -12.44
N ILE A 974 -25.99 12.06 -12.10
CA ILE A 974 -26.50 13.08 -13.03
C ILE A 974 -25.43 13.46 -14.08
N GLU A 975 -24.14 13.54 -13.71
CA GLU A 975 -23.02 13.70 -14.66
C GLU A 975 -22.95 12.50 -15.63
N ARG A 976 -22.93 11.27 -15.12
CA ARG A 976 -22.93 10.04 -15.95
C ARG A 976 -24.13 9.96 -16.90
N LEU A 977 -25.32 10.39 -16.46
CA LEU A 977 -26.51 10.46 -17.31
C LEU A 977 -26.44 11.57 -18.37
N LYS A 978 -25.74 12.69 -18.11
CA LYS A 978 -25.46 13.72 -19.11
C LYS A 978 -24.44 13.25 -20.15
N GLU A 979 -23.41 12.50 -19.74
CA GLU A 979 -22.46 11.85 -20.65
C GLU A 979 -23.15 10.81 -21.54
N ALA A 980 -23.95 9.91 -20.97
CA ALA A 980 -24.70 8.91 -21.73
C ALA A 980 -25.64 9.56 -22.77
N LYS A 981 -26.26 10.70 -22.43
CA LYS A 981 -27.08 11.49 -23.37
C LYS A 981 -26.28 12.19 -24.47
N LYS A 982 -25.01 12.51 -24.22
CA LYS A 982 -24.06 13.05 -25.21
C LYS A 982 -23.50 12.00 -26.16
N LEU A 983 -23.54 10.72 -25.76
CA LEU A 983 -23.18 9.56 -26.58
C LEU A 983 -24.35 8.99 -27.40
N THR A 984 -25.58 9.49 -27.18
CA THR A 984 -26.79 9.14 -27.96
C THR A 984 -27.32 10.29 -28.83
N GLN A 985 -26.59 11.40 -28.91
CA GLN A 985 -26.82 12.52 -29.85
C GLN A 985 -25.65 12.63 -30.83
#